data_AF-A0AAX4NXG2-F1
#
_entry.id   AF-A0AAX4NXG2-F1
#
_cell.length_a   1.000
_cell.length_b   1.000
_cell.length_c   1.000
_cell.angle_alpha   90.00
_cell.angle_beta   90.00
_cell.angle_gamma   90.00
#
_symmetry.space_group_name_H-M   'P 1'
#
loop_
_entity.id
_entity.type
_entity.pdbx_description
1 polymer ?
#
loop_
_entity_poly.entity_id
_entity_poly.type
_entity_poly.pdbx_seq_one_letter_code
_entity_poly.pdbx_strand_id
1 'polypeptide(L)'
;MAKKKGGDKKKDKGGDKGGPEDKAASEIKALNLEKENLTVELALTREKARKYKEENNTLADSLNSIKAAQETSISDAADILEHKQQEIMKKEDRIIDLEGRLKNVTEELEEKSTKIGDLEAEIDNASKTLKESSKYKDQIQNLEGTLKEQDSTVMSLSDELEKAQHTLEEVHLKLGQTEKENDELRLKAEGETKFMVLFGEPWLVKNSKYRLRGDLPMDNVESTLTCIAGKSLVLIGGYAREAEDKKDLVYAGTPSDMNGICICNLENNKWEVVKPKMARLLGNKSSASNWKRAGHASCIISATKVIVLGGKTSTLDEKEGQSIQIISNVGVFNIDTMKWSELITKGQCGLREGHAACPAREKLILFGGTSFNPSKGGFKHLYGPGVQNDDLIYHNDVFMLDFETMQWHQPPQIGSVPAPMKGCTLCCTDDGRHMWLFGGFNGTVASNEVNVLEIETFTWTNIQVGSARSPRARYDHSATLSSEYLFISGGVTITDSGRSQILTDLWVLDLQSLEWQCLQESTPELLMQKPTRSYSTFHGSQLFRVKANPEGKLDEIEIVDITLPQNIQGLNSQQKYTQEDSQDKFELIDTGMTTSNTIEVVWRPPAKNLERIKSYKLMMATNTGVVKEICEGKYTRFKVMGLRPNTQYIFCVKALFGDGSFLWSDSKSFRTK
;
A
#
# COMPACT_ATOMS: atom_id res chain seq x y z
N MET A 1 -10.47 -134.18 10.57
CA MET A 1 -10.93 -133.67 11.88
C MET A 1 -12.44 -133.92 12.03
N ALA A 2 -13.06 -133.54 13.16
CA ALA A 2 -14.42 -133.96 13.59
C ALA A 2 -15.57 -133.08 13.00
N LYS A 3 -16.89 -133.29 13.24
CA LYS A 3 -17.57 -133.98 14.38
C LYS A 3 -19.04 -134.43 14.11
N LYS A 4 -19.56 -135.43 14.90
CA LYS A 4 -20.84 -136.25 14.84
C LYS A 4 -20.63 -137.64 14.12
N LYS A 5 -21.39 -138.76 14.20
CA LYS A 5 -22.27 -139.58 15.13
C LYS A 5 -22.52 -140.96 14.40
N GLY A 6 -22.91 -142.16 14.90
CA GLY A 6 -23.13 -142.81 16.23
C GLY A 6 -24.60 -143.30 16.46
N GLY A 7 -25.01 -144.58 16.68
CA GLY A 7 -24.34 -145.92 16.81
C GLY A 7 -25.35 -147.12 17.05
N ASP A 8 -24.93 -148.27 17.66
CA ASP A 8 -25.70 -149.43 18.25
C ASP A 8 -26.27 -150.60 17.34
N LYS A 9 -26.64 -151.87 17.74
CA LYS A 9 -26.35 -152.87 18.86
C LYS A 9 -27.02 -154.30 18.61
N LYS A 10 -26.40 -155.45 19.04
CA LYS A 10 -26.95 -156.88 19.23
C LYS A 10 -27.36 -157.69 17.95
N LYS A 11 -27.69 -159.03 17.82
CA LYS A 11 -27.60 -160.42 18.47
C LYS A 11 -27.99 -161.51 17.37
N ASP A 12 -28.09 -162.87 17.40
CA ASP A 12 -27.91 -164.09 18.29
C ASP A 12 -27.69 -165.44 17.46
N LYS A 13 -27.90 -166.70 17.97
CA LYS A 13 -27.50 -168.04 17.33
C LYS A 13 -28.32 -169.33 17.70
N GLY A 14 -28.16 -170.50 16.97
CA GLY A 14 -28.59 -171.90 17.36
C GLY A 14 -28.40 -173.07 16.32
N GLY A 15 -28.54 -174.39 16.67
CA GLY A 15 -28.61 -175.59 15.75
C GLY A 15 -28.11 -177.00 16.30
N ASP A 16 -28.53 -178.19 15.74
CA ASP A 16 -28.07 -179.58 16.12
C ASP A 16 -28.20 -180.78 15.05
N LYS A 17 -28.08 -182.11 15.38
CA LYS A 17 -27.64 -183.28 14.49
C LYS A 17 -28.10 -184.75 14.89
N GLY A 18 -28.09 -185.79 13.98
CA GLY A 18 -27.83 -187.26 14.30
C GLY A 18 -28.49 -188.44 13.47
N GLY A 19 -27.92 -189.69 13.47
CA GLY A 19 -28.59 -191.03 13.22
C GLY A 19 -28.04 -192.10 12.18
N PRO A 20 -27.70 -193.40 12.55
CA PRO A 20 -27.34 -194.51 11.59
C PRO A 20 -27.49 -196.06 11.97
N GLU A 21 -27.77 -197.01 11.03
CA GLU A 21 -27.30 -198.47 10.99
C GLU A 21 -27.34 -199.15 9.57
N ASP A 22 -28.27 -198.79 8.67
CA ASP A 22 -28.54 -199.47 7.37
C ASP A 22 -27.41 -199.49 6.30
N LYS A 23 -26.47 -200.43 6.36
CA LYS A 23 -25.21 -200.34 5.58
C LYS A 23 -24.95 -201.30 4.40
N ALA A 24 -25.90 -202.18 4.04
CA ALA A 24 -25.69 -203.17 2.95
C ALA A 24 -26.73 -203.13 1.81
N ALA A 25 -27.96 -202.67 2.07
CA ALA A 25 -29.00 -202.60 1.03
C ALA A 25 -28.90 -201.34 0.14
N SER A 26 -28.04 -200.38 0.50
CA SER A 26 -27.90 -199.08 -0.17
C SER A 26 -27.05 -199.11 -1.44
N GLU A 27 -26.02 -199.97 -1.52
CA GLU A 27 -25.03 -199.93 -2.62
C GLU A 27 -25.63 -200.25 -4.00
N ILE A 28 -26.50 -201.26 -4.08
CA ILE A 28 -27.21 -201.62 -5.33
C ILE A 28 -28.18 -200.51 -5.78
N LYS A 29 -28.66 -199.68 -4.85
CA LYS A 29 -29.55 -198.55 -5.13
C LYS A 29 -28.77 -197.31 -5.60
N ALA A 30 -27.50 -197.16 -5.20
CA ALA A 30 -26.64 -196.05 -5.60
C ALA A 30 -26.21 -196.14 -7.07
N LEU A 31 -25.78 -197.32 -7.54
CA LEU A 31 -25.22 -197.49 -8.89
C LEU A 31 -26.22 -197.19 -10.04
N ASN A 32 -27.53 -197.33 -9.81
CA ASN A 32 -28.53 -196.96 -10.81
C ASN A 32 -28.74 -195.43 -10.89
N LEU A 33 -28.58 -194.71 -9.77
CA LEU A 33 -28.69 -193.25 -9.70
C LEU A 33 -27.54 -192.56 -10.44
N GLU A 34 -26.35 -193.14 -10.38
CA GLU A 34 -25.13 -192.64 -11.03
C GLU A 34 -25.25 -192.61 -12.58
N LYS A 35 -25.98 -193.56 -13.16
CA LYS A 35 -26.23 -193.64 -14.61
C LYS A 35 -27.16 -192.53 -15.13
N GLU A 36 -28.16 -192.12 -14.33
CA GLU A 36 -29.01 -190.98 -14.68
C GLU A 36 -28.22 -189.67 -14.60
N ASN A 37 -27.40 -189.49 -13.55
CA ASN A 37 -26.56 -188.29 -13.38
C ASN A 37 -25.62 -188.03 -14.58
N LEU A 38 -24.90 -189.05 -15.05
CA LEU A 38 -24.01 -188.92 -16.22
C LEU A 38 -24.75 -188.54 -17.52
N THR A 39 -26.03 -188.91 -17.63
CA THR A 39 -26.85 -188.54 -18.80
C THR A 39 -27.24 -187.06 -18.77
N VAL A 40 -27.50 -186.50 -17.58
CA VAL A 40 -27.80 -185.07 -17.37
C VAL A 40 -26.56 -184.20 -17.61
N GLU A 41 -25.38 -184.64 -17.14
CA GLU A 41 -24.14 -183.86 -17.22
C GLU A 41 -23.65 -183.66 -18.68
N LEU A 42 -23.87 -184.66 -19.54
CA LEU A 42 -23.53 -184.60 -20.96
C LEU A 42 -24.44 -183.61 -21.73
N ALA A 43 -25.70 -183.47 -21.33
CA ALA A 43 -26.60 -182.45 -21.86
C ALA A 43 -26.16 -181.03 -21.45
N LEU A 44 -25.87 -180.82 -20.16
CA LEU A 44 -25.42 -179.54 -19.59
C LEU A 44 -24.13 -179.02 -20.26
N THR A 45 -23.23 -179.93 -20.65
CA THR A 45 -21.96 -179.59 -21.30
C THR A 45 -22.14 -179.07 -22.73
N ARG A 46 -23.12 -179.59 -23.48
CA ARG A 46 -23.45 -179.09 -24.84
C ARG A 46 -24.05 -177.70 -24.83
N GLU A 47 -24.86 -177.37 -23.81
CA GLU A 47 -25.45 -176.03 -23.68
C GLU A 47 -24.39 -174.95 -23.43
N LYS A 48 -23.41 -175.23 -22.55
CA LYS A 48 -22.27 -174.32 -22.30
C LYS A 48 -21.47 -174.04 -23.58
N ALA A 49 -21.21 -175.06 -24.40
CA ALA A 49 -20.50 -174.90 -25.67
C ALA A 49 -21.25 -174.03 -26.70
N ARG A 50 -22.60 -174.05 -26.67
CA ARG A 50 -23.43 -173.17 -27.51
C ARG A 50 -23.25 -171.70 -27.10
N LYS A 51 -23.25 -171.42 -25.80
CA LYS A 51 -23.25 -170.07 -25.24
C LYS A 51 -21.96 -169.30 -25.52
N TYR A 52 -20.79 -169.93 -25.35
CA TYR A 52 -19.50 -169.29 -25.67
C TYR A 52 -19.35 -168.89 -27.15
N LYS A 53 -20.05 -169.57 -28.06
CA LYS A 53 -20.06 -169.21 -29.49
C LYS A 53 -20.89 -167.95 -29.78
N GLU A 54 -21.94 -167.70 -29.00
CA GLU A 54 -22.74 -166.48 -29.09
C GLU A 54 -21.94 -165.28 -28.54
N GLU A 55 -21.29 -165.45 -27.38
CA GLU A 55 -20.46 -164.42 -26.74
C GLU A 55 -19.28 -163.95 -27.64
N ASN A 56 -18.58 -164.89 -28.29
CA ASN A 56 -17.42 -164.56 -29.13
C ASN A 56 -17.78 -163.76 -30.40
N ASN A 57 -19.00 -163.95 -30.95
CA ASN A 57 -19.48 -163.14 -32.06
C ASN A 57 -19.76 -161.69 -31.60
N THR A 58 -20.44 -161.50 -30.46
CA THR A 58 -20.72 -160.16 -29.92
C THR A 58 -19.48 -159.34 -29.60
N LEU A 59 -18.35 -159.99 -29.28
CA LEU A 59 -17.06 -159.32 -29.08
C LEU A 59 -16.45 -158.80 -30.41
N ALA A 60 -16.65 -159.52 -31.52
CA ALA A 60 -16.12 -159.11 -32.83
C ALA A 60 -16.83 -157.85 -33.36
N ASP A 61 -18.16 -157.78 -33.24
CA ASP A 61 -18.94 -156.62 -33.65
C ASP A 61 -18.60 -155.38 -32.79
N SER A 62 -18.42 -155.59 -31.47
CA SER A 62 -18.00 -154.55 -30.53
C SER A 62 -16.64 -153.92 -30.91
N LEU A 63 -15.67 -154.74 -31.34
CA LEU A 63 -14.33 -154.29 -31.70
C LEU A 63 -14.34 -153.38 -32.94
N ASN A 64 -15.17 -153.68 -33.94
CA ASN A 64 -15.29 -152.87 -35.15
C ASN A 64 -15.97 -151.52 -34.87
N SER A 65 -16.98 -151.50 -33.98
CA SER A 65 -17.61 -150.24 -33.54
C SER A 65 -16.64 -149.29 -32.84
N ILE A 66 -15.69 -149.82 -32.06
CA ILE A 66 -14.69 -149.01 -31.34
C ILE A 66 -13.72 -148.33 -32.30
N LYS A 67 -13.26 -149.03 -33.36
CA LYS A 67 -12.33 -148.46 -34.35
C LYS A 67 -12.92 -147.26 -35.08
N ALA A 68 -14.16 -147.36 -35.57
CA ALA A 68 -14.82 -146.26 -36.27
C ALA A 68 -14.97 -145.00 -35.40
N ALA A 69 -15.30 -145.18 -34.11
CA ALA A 69 -15.37 -144.07 -33.16
C ALA A 69 -14.01 -143.42 -32.89
N GLN A 70 -12.92 -144.22 -32.87
CA GLN A 70 -11.57 -143.71 -32.66
C GLN A 70 -11.06 -142.85 -33.83
N GLU A 71 -11.34 -143.24 -35.08
CA GLU A 71 -10.97 -142.45 -36.26
C GLU A 71 -11.70 -141.09 -36.30
N THR A 72 -12.98 -141.08 -35.93
CA THR A 72 -13.77 -139.83 -35.82
C THR A 72 -13.16 -138.88 -34.79
N SER A 73 -12.86 -139.39 -33.58
CA SER A 73 -12.29 -138.60 -32.48
C SER A 73 -10.88 -138.04 -32.75
N ILE A 74 -10.15 -138.59 -33.74
CA ILE A 74 -8.84 -138.05 -34.16
C ILE A 74 -9.02 -136.87 -35.11
N SER A 75 -10.05 -136.90 -35.97
CA SER A 75 -10.39 -135.78 -36.85
C SER A 75 -10.81 -134.54 -36.04
N ASP A 76 -11.75 -134.71 -35.10
CA ASP A 76 -12.26 -133.62 -34.25
C ASP A 76 -11.15 -132.92 -33.46
N ALA A 77 -10.11 -133.67 -33.05
CA ALA A 77 -8.97 -133.15 -32.30
C ALA A 77 -8.03 -132.28 -33.16
N ALA A 78 -7.95 -132.51 -34.47
CA ALA A 78 -7.12 -131.72 -35.38
C ALA A 78 -7.73 -130.33 -35.63
N ASP A 79 -9.03 -130.27 -35.95
CA ASP A 79 -9.74 -129.01 -36.22
C ASP A 79 -9.71 -128.05 -35.01
N ILE A 80 -9.80 -128.61 -33.79
CA ILE A 80 -9.70 -127.85 -32.54
C ILE A 80 -8.30 -127.22 -32.37
N LEU A 81 -7.24 -127.91 -32.78
CA LEU A 81 -5.87 -127.40 -32.70
C LEU A 81 -5.63 -126.29 -33.72
N GLU A 82 -6.10 -126.43 -34.97
CA GLU A 82 -5.94 -125.38 -35.99
C GLU A 82 -6.70 -124.10 -35.60
N HIS A 83 -7.93 -124.22 -35.08
CA HIS A 83 -8.66 -123.08 -34.54
C HIS A 83 -7.90 -122.40 -33.38
N LYS A 84 -7.24 -123.18 -32.50
CA LYS A 84 -6.43 -122.63 -31.41
C LYS A 84 -5.18 -121.90 -31.90
N GLN A 85 -4.53 -122.40 -32.95
CA GLN A 85 -3.39 -121.75 -33.60
C GLN A 85 -3.79 -120.34 -34.10
N GLN A 86 -4.93 -120.23 -34.80
CA GLN A 86 -5.45 -118.95 -35.32
C GLN A 86 -5.91 -117.99 -34.21
N GLU A 87 -6.33 -118.50 -33.05
CA GLU A 87 -6.68 -117.69 -31.87
C GLU A 87 -5.45 -117.04 -31.20
N ILE A 88 -4.26 -117.63 -31.35
CA ILE A 88 -3.00 -117.14 -30.75
C ILE A 88 -2.43 -115.99 -31.58
N MET A 89 -2.29 -116.17 -32.90
CA MET A 89 -1.76 -115.13 -33.80
C MET A 89 -2.55 -113.81 -33.68
N LYS A 90 -3.89 -113.88 -33.64
CA LYS A 90 -4.78 -112.72 -33.46
C LYS A 90 -4.61 -111.99 -32.11
N LYS A 91 -3.95 -112.61 -31.13
CA LYS A 91 -3.61 -111.99 -29.83
C LYS A 91 -2.21 -111.41 -29.85
N GLU A 92 -1.27 -112.03 -30.55
CA GLU A 92 0.10 -111.52 -30.77
C GLU A 92 0.06 -110.21 -31.58
N ASP A 93 -0.65 -110.16 -32.71
CA ASP A 93 -0.88 -108.93 -33.50
C ASP A 93 -1.42 -107.78 -32.63
N ARG A 94 -2.29 -108.11 -31.66
CA ARG A 94 -2.95 -107.14 -30.79
C ARG A 94 -2.09 -106.70 -29.60
N ILE A 95 -1.07 -107.45 -29.23
CA ILE A 95 -0.05 -106.99 -28.27
C ILE A 95 0.82 -105.92 -28.94
N ILE A 96 1.21 -106.12 -30.21
CA ILE A 96 2.05 -105.20 -30.97
C ILE A 96 1.36 -103.82 -31.17
N ASP A 97 0.04 -103.77 -31.44
CA ASP A 97 -0.72 -102.49 -31.47
C ASP A 97 -0.65 -101.75 -30.11
N LEU A 98 -0.82 -102.49 -29.01
CA LEU A 98 -0.84 -101.91 -27.67
C LEU A 98 0.55 -101.41 -27.22
N GLU A 99 1.62 -102.13 -27.56
CA GLU A 99 3.00 -101.70 -27.29
C GLU A 99 3.37 -100.42 -28.07
N GLY A 100 3.00 -100.35 -29.36
CA GLY A 100 3.20 -99.14 -30.17
C GLY A 100 2.44 -97.92 -29.61
N ARG A 101 1.22 -98.14 -29.12
CA ARG A 101 0.39 -97.07 -28.52
C ARG A 101 0.88 -96.65 -27.14
N LEU A 102 1.42 -97.58 -26.34
CA LEU A 102 2.04 -97.28 -25.06
C LEU A 102 3.28 -96.38 -25.24
N LYS A 103 4.11 -96.65 -26.26
CA LYS A 103 5.28 -95.83 -26.59
C LYS A 103 4.91 -94.37 -26.86
N ASN A 104 3.96 -94.11 -27.76
CA ASN A 104 3.51 -92.75 -28.07
C ASN A 104 2.96 -91.99 -26.85
N VAL A 105 2.19 -92.67 -25.98
CA VAL A 105 1.67 -92.08 -24.73
C VAL A 105 2.79 -91.76 -23.74
N THR A 106 3.89 -92.50 -23.76
CA THR A 106 5.07 -92.24 -22.91
C THR A 106 5.82 -91.00 -23.40
N GLU A 107 6.04 -90.87 -24.71
CA GLU A 107 6.68 -89.68 -25.32
C GLU A 107 5.86 -88.40 -25.09
N GLU A 108 4.53 -88.47 -25.21
CA GLU A 108 3.61 -87.37 -24.85
C GLU A 108 3.68 -86.99 -23.35
N LEU A 109 4.02 -87.93 -22.47
CA LEU A 109 4.09 -87.69 -21.03
C LEU A 109 5.40 -86.96 -20.67
N GLU A 110 6.52 -87.33 -21.29
CA GLU A 110 7.81 -86.65 -21.12
C GLU A 110 7.75 -85.19 -21.60
N GLU A 111 7.13 -84.93 -22.77
CA GLU A 111 6.98 -83.57 -23.31
C GLU A 111 6.08 -82.67 -22.43
N LYS A 112 5.12 -83.25 -21.72
CA LYS A 112 4.28 -82.53 -20.74
C LYS A 112 5.01 -82.33 -19.41
N SER A 113 5.85 -83.28 -19.01
CA SER A 113 6.64 -83.18 -17.78
C SER A 113 7.67 -82.06 -17.83
N THR A 114 8.34 -81.85 -18.96
CA THR A 114 9.30 -80.74 -19.12
C THR A 114 8.61 -79.37 -19.05
N LYS A 115 7.50 -79.21 -19.77
CA LYS A 115 6.67 -77.98 -19.77
C LYS A 115 6.12 -77.61 -18.39
N ILE A 116 5.85 -78.60 -17.52
CA ILE A 116 5.45 -78.33 -16.14
C ILE A 116 6.63 -77.73 -15.35
N GLY A 117 7.84 -78.28 -15.48
CA GLY A 117 9.03 -77.75 -14.79
C GLY A 117 9.40 -76.32 -15.20
N ASP A 118 9.25 -75.97 -16.49
CA ASP A 118 9.46 -74.60 -16.98
C ASP A 118 8.47 -73.60 -16.34
N LEU A 119 7.19 -73.99 -16.24
CA LEU A 119 6.13 -73.17 -15.63
C LEU A 119 6.30 -73.04 -14.10
N GLU A 120 6.75 -74.09 -13.41
CA GLU A 120 7.07 -74.03 -11.99
C GLU A 120 8.20 -73.03 -11.70
N ALA A 121 9.23 -72.99 -12.56
CA ALA A 121 10.32 -72.03 -12.44
C ALA A 121 9.87 -70.57 -12.68
N GLU A 122 8.96 -70.33 -13.63
CA GLU A 122 8.39 -69.00 -13.89
C GLU A 122 7.52 -68.52 -12.72
N ILE A 123 6.66 -69.39 -12.17
CA ILE A 123 5.83 -69.11 -10.99
C ILE A 123 6.71 -68.77 -9.77
N ASP A 124 7.80 -69.50 -9.56
CA ASP A 124 8.70 -69.27 -8.42
C ASP A 124 9.53 -67.99 -8.59
N ASN A 125 9.74 -67.50 -9.82
CA ASN A 125 10.35 -66.20 -10.09
C ASN A 125 9.35 -65.04 -9.82
N ALA A 126 8.14 -65.12 -10.38
CA ALA A 126 7.07 -64.14 -10.14
C ALA A 126 6.75 -64.01 -8.63
N SER A 127 6.78 -65.13 -7.90
CA SER A 127 6.59 -65.19 -6.44
C SER A 127 7.70 -64.50 -5.63
N LYS A 128 8.91 -64.30 -6.19
CA LYS A 128 9.97 -63.49 -5.58
C LYS A 128 9.69 -62.01 -5.81
N THR A 129 9.42 -61.60 -7.05
CA THR A 129 9.10 -60.20 -7.41
C THR A 129 7.90 -59.66 -6.63
N LEU A 130 6.86 -60.46 -6.40
CA LEU A 130 5.69 -60.07 -5.61
C LEU A 130 6.03 -59.73 -4.15
N LYS A 131 7.00 -60.44 -3.53
CA LYS A 131 7.48 -60.20 -2.16
C LYS A 131 8.39 -58.97 -2.03
N GLU A 132 8.93 -58.48 -3.14
CA GLU A 132 9.65 -57.21 -3.19
C GLU A 132 8.68 -56.05 -3.38
N SER A 133 7.69 -56.21 -4.28
CA SER A 133 6.59 -55.26 -4.46
C SER A 133 5.84 -54.97 -3.15
N SER A 134 5.59 -55.98 -2.30
CA SER A 134 4.92 -55.77 -1.01
C SER A 134 5.69 -54.85 -0.06
N LYS A 135 7.04 -54.89 -0.04
CA LYS A 135 7.85 -54.03 0.84
C LYS A 135 7.73 -52.55 0.46
N TYR A 136 7.65 -52.24 -0.84
CA TYR A 136 7.45 -50.87 -1.30
C TYR A 136 6.07 -50.33 -0.93
N LYS A 137 5.04 -51.19 -0.89
CA LYS A 137 3.69 -50.82 -0.42
C LYS A 137 3.72 -50.36 1.04
N ASP A 138 4.39 -51.09 1.92
CA ASP A 138 4.50 -50.74 3.34
C ASP A 138 5.28 -49.42 3.55
N GLN A 139 6.33 -49.19 2.75
CA GLN A 139 7.06 -47.92 2.74
C GLN A 139 6.19 -46.73 2.29
N ILE A 140 5.36 -46.91 1.26
CA ILE A 140 4.42 -45.88 0.78
C ILE A 140 3.44 -45.51 1.89
N GLN A 141 2.85 -46.48 2.59
CA GLN A 141 1.90 -46.21 3.69
C GLN A 141 2.54 -45.41 4.84
N ASN A 142 3.81 -45.67 5.16
CA ASN A 142 4.54 -44.90 6.18
C ASN A 142 4.83 -43.46 5.74
N LEU A 143 5.13 -43.25 4.45
CA LEU A 143 5.30 -41.92 3.87
C LEU A 143 3.97 -41.15 3.78
N GLU A 144 2.86 -41.81 3.45
CA GLU A 144 1.50 -41.24 3.48
C GLU A 144 1.08 -40.80 4.89
N GLY A 145 1.51 -41.52 5.93
CA GLY A 145 1.32 -41.11 7.33
C GLY A 145 2.12 -39.85 7.67
N THR A 146 3.42 -39.87 7.36
CA THR A 146 4.35 -38.75 7.59
C THR A 146 3.88 -37.47 6.86
N LEU A 147 3.39 -37.59 5.63
CA LEU A 147 2.89 -36.47 4.84
C LEU A 147 1.67 -35.81 5.48
N LYS A 148 0.73 -36.59 6.03
CA LYS A 148 -0.46 -36.05 6.73
C LYS A 148 -0.11 -35.29 8.02
N GLU A 149 0.92 -35.75 8.74
CA GLU A 149 1.44 -35.00 9.89
C GLU A 149 2.05 -33.67 9.42
N GLN A 150 2.85 -33.69 8.35
CA GLN A 150 3.40 -32.46 7.76
C GLN A 150 2.32 -31.49 7.29
N ASP A 151 1.31 -31.95 6.54
CA ASP A 151 0.16 -31.14 6.11
C ASP A 151 -0.53 -30.48 7.32
N SER A 152 -0.75 -31.22 8.41
CA SER A 152 -1.37 -30.67 9.63
C SER A 152 -0.53 -29.55 10.27
N THR A 153 0.80 -29.68 10.28
CA THR A 153 1.69 -28.63 10.80
C THR A 153 1.80 -27.42 9.87
N VAL A 154 1.79 -27.63 8.55
CA VAL A 154 1.77 -26.55 7.55
C VAL A 154 0.49 -25.71 7.70
N MET A 155 -0.67 -26.35 7.88
CA MET A 155 -1.94 -25.64 8.11
C MET A 155 -1.88 -24.81 9.40
N SER A 156 -1.38 -25.37 10.51
CA SER A 156 -1.22 -24.63 11.78
C SER A 156 -0.27 -23.43 11.65
N LEU A 157 0.83 -23.56 10.90
CA LEU A 157 1.79 -22.47 10.67
C LEU A 157 1.23 -21.40 9.73
N SER A 158 0.40 -21.77 8.75
CA SER A 158 -0.33 -20.81 7.90
C SER A 158 -1.30 -19.98 8.75
N ASP A 159 -2.03 -20.65 9.64
CA ASP A 159 -2.96 -20.04 10.59
C ASP A 159 -2.27 -19.04 11.53
N GLU A 160 -1.03 -19.31 11.97
CA GLU A 160 -0.24 -18.37 12.78
C GLU A 160 0.33 -17.21 11.96
N LEU A 161 0.76 -17.47 10.71
CA LEU A 161 1.29 -16.45 9.81
C LEU A 161 0.25 -15.39 9.45
N GLU A 162 -1.00 -15.78 9.17
CA GLU A 162 -2.10 -14.86 8.87
C GLU A 162 -2.42 -13.95 10.08
N LYS A 163 -2.46 -14.52 11.30
CA LYS A 163 -2.62 -13.76 12.55
C LYS A 163 -1.47 -12.78 12.78
N ALA A 164 -0.23 -13.17 12.47
CA ALA A 164 0.95 -12.31 12.58
C ALA A 164 0.93 -11.17 11.55
N GLN A 165 0.52 -11.43 10.31
CA GLN A 165 0.35 -10.42 9.26
C GLN A 165 -0.69 -9.37 9.66
N HIS A 166 -1.88 -9.78 10.11
CA HIS A 166 -2.92 -8.84 10.53
C HIS A 166 -2.50 -8.00 11.75
N THR A 167 -1.74 -8.59 12.68
CA THR A 167 -1.16 -7.86 13.82
C THR A 167 -0.13 -6.81 13.36
N LEU A 168 0.66 -7.10 12.32
CA LEU A 168 1.61 -6.17 11.73
C LEU A 168 0.91 -4.97 11.09
N GLU A 169 -0.19 -5.20 10.36
CA GLU A 169 -1.02 -4.13 9.76
C GLU A 169 -1.59 -3.18 10.82
N GLU A 170 -2.15 -3.71 11.92
CA GLU A 170 -2.63 -2.90 13.03
C GLU A 170 -1.52 -2.02 13.64
N VAL A 171 -0.33 -2.58 13.86
CA VAL A 171 0.81 -1.85 14.42
C VAL A 171 1.29 -0.77 13.45
N HIS A 172 1.33 -1.05 12.15
CA HIS A 172 1.73 -0.07 11.14
C HIS A 172 0.72 1.10 11.05
N LEU A 173 -0.59 0.81 11.15
CA LEU A 173 -1.64 1.83 11.21
C LEU A 173 -1.52 2.71 12.46
N LYS A 174 -1.27 2.11 13.64
CA LYS A 174 -1.11 2.83 14.91
C LYS A 174 0.18 3.67 14.93
N LEU A 175 1.27 3.19 14.34
CA LEU A 175 2.52 3.93 14.17
C LEU A 175 2.27 5.18 13.30
N GLY A 176 1.70 5.02 12.10
CA GLY A 176 1.40 6.12 11.19
C GLY A 176 0.27 7.07 11.64
N GLN A 177 -0.39 6.80 12.77
CA GLN A 177 -1.21 7.75 13.52
C GLN A 177 -0.36 8.51 14.54
N THR A 178 0.40 7.79 15.37
CA THR A 178 1.29 8.34 16.42
C THR A 178 2.33 9.31 15.84
N GLU A 179 2.91 8.99 14.68
CA GLU A 179 3.87 9.86 13.99
C GLU A 179 3.26 11.20 13.59
N LYS A 180 2.01 11.20 13.09
CA LYS A 180 1.28 12.43 12.71
C LYS A 180 0.94 13.30 13.92
N GLU A 181 0.54 12.67 15.02
CA GLU A 181 0.29 13.38 16.29
C GLU A 181 1.59 14.01 16.84
N ASN A 182 2.71 13.28 16.76
CA ASN A 182 4.01 13.77 17.21
C ASN A 182 4.52 14.94 16.34
N ASP A 183 4.44 14.82 15.01
CA ASP A 183 4.73 15.92 14.08
C ASP A 183 3.90 17.17 14.37
N GLU A 184 2.60 17.01 14.60
CA GLU A 184 1.73 18.13 14.94
C GLU A 184 2.02 18.76 16.30
N LEU A 185 2.44 17.97 17.29
CA LEU A 185 2.89 18.48 18.58
C LEU A 185 4.21 19.26 18.45
N ARG A 186 5.14 18.80 17.60
CA ARG A 186 6.41 19.49 17.32
C ARG A 186 6.17 20.83 16.61
N LEU A 187 5.37 20.85 15.54
CA LEU A 187 5.01 22.08 14.83
C LEU A 187 4.30 23.10 15.73
N LYS A 188 3.44 22.64 16.65
CA LYS A 188 2.78 23.50 17.66
C LYS A 188 3.74 23.98 18.76
N ALA A 189 4.79 23.23 19.07
CA ALA A 189 5.81 23.60 20.06
C ALA A 189 6.83 24.62 19.52
N GLU A 190 7.05 24.68 18.20
CA GLU A 190 7.95 25.62 17.52
C GLU A 190 7.41 27.07 17.40
N GLY A 191 6.33 27.40 18.12
CA GLY A 191 5.68 28.72 18.12
C GLY A 191 6.43 29.82 18.88
N GLU A 192 7.68 30.13 18.49
CA GLU A 192 8.48 31.16 19.13
C GLU A 192 7.88 32.56 18.95
N THR A 193 7.66 33.28 20.06
CA THR A 193 7.31 34.71 20.07
C THR A 193 8.49 35.51 20.60
N LYS A 194 9.08 36.32 19.72
CA LYS A 194 10.31 37.07 19.96
C LYS A 194 10.01 38.57 20.07
N PHE A 195 10.42 39.16 21.19
CA PHE A 195 10.50 40.61 21.33
C PHE A 195 11.78 41.12 20.66
N MET A 196 11.68 42.18 19.88
CA MET A 196 12.79 42.81 19.18
C MET A 196 12.69 44.33 19.36
N VAL A 197 13.83 45.03 19.33
CA VAL A 197 13.87 46.49 19.23
C VAL A 197 14.41 46.83 17.86
N LEU A 198 13.63 47.53 17.04
CA LEU A 198 13.99 47.93 15.69
C LEU A 198 13.59 49.39 15.48
N PHE A 199 14.47 50.17 14.84
CA PHE A 199 14.35 51.64 14.72
C PHE A 199 14.20 52.37 16.07
N GLY A 200 14.67 51.75 17.17
CA GLY A 200 14.51 52.26 18.54
C GLY A 200 13.17 51.93 19.22
N GLU A 201 12.20 51.43 18.47
CA GLU A 201 10.85 51.07 18.94
C GLU A 201 10.71 49.56 19.22
N PRO A 202 9.71 49.12 20.03
CA PRO A 202 9.46 47.71 20.32
C PRO A 202 8.64 47.02 19.22
N TRP A 203 9.06 45.81 18.85
CA TRP A 203 8.44 44.93 17.86
C TRP A 203 8.20 43.55 18.47
N LEU A 204 7.15 42.86 18.03
CA LEU A 204 6.84 41.47 18.38
C LEU A 204 6.73 40.66 17.10
N VAL A 205 7.60 39.67 16.95
CA VAL A 205 7.62 38.73 15.84
C VAL A 205 7.24 37.36 16.39
N LYS A 206 6.08 36.84 16.00
CA LYS A 206 5.66 35.49 16.37
C LYS A 206 5.74 34.60 15.15
N ASN A 207 6.59 33.57 15.22
CA ASN A 207 6.61 32.49 14.25
C ASN A 207 5.59 31.42 14.66
N SER A 208 4.95 30.75 13.71
CA SER A 208 3.99 29.67 13.94
C SER A 208 3.93 28.76 12.72
N LYS A 209 4.14 27.46 12.94
CA LYS A 209 4.17 26.47 11.85
C LYS A 209 2.98 25.51 11.95
N TYR A 210 2.46 25.11 10.80
CA TYR A 210 1.31 24.20 10.70
C TYR A 210 1.52 23.19 9.58
N ARG A 211 1.08 21.93 9.80
CA ARG A 211 0.99 20.92 8.74
C ARG A 211 -0.29 21.18 7.93
N LEU A 212 -0.13 21.34 6.63
CA LEU A 212 -1.21 21.45 5.67
C LEU A 212 -1.74 20.06 5.30
N ARG A 213 -3.03 19.97 4.99
CA ARG A 213 -3.73 18.72 4.64
C ARG A 213 -4.56 18.89 3.36
N GLY A 214 -5.19 17.80 2.89
CA GLY A 214 -6.10 17.83 1.74
C GLY A 214 -5.38 17.58 0.41
N ASP A 215 -5.79 18.27 -0.65
CA ASP A 215 -5.27 18.09 -2.00
C ASP A 215 -3.94 18.84 -2.18
N LEU A 216 -2.88 18.33 -1.55
CA LEU A 216 -1.57 18.99 -1.49
C LEU A 216 -1.01 19.24 -2.91
N PRO A 217 -0.76 20.51 -3.31
CA PRO A 217 -0.14 20.79 -4.60
C PRO A 217 1.34 20.39 -4.63
N MET A 218 1.83 20.05 -5.83
CA MET A 218 3.24 19.73 -6.07
C MET A 218 4.09 20.99 -6.17
N ASP A 219 5.38 20.88 -5.83
CA ASP A 219 6.42 21.90 -5.99
C ASP A 219 6.47 22.37 -7.45
N ASN A 220 6.06 23.63 -7.64
CA ASN A 220 6.04 24.28 -8.94
C ASN A 220 6.83 25.60 -8.93
N VAL A 221 7.44 25.92 -10.06
CA VAL A 221 8.22 27.14 -10.27
C VAL A 221 7.46 28.13 -11.14
N GLU A 222 7.76 29.41 -10.98
CA GLU A 222 7.14 30.52 -11.71
C GLU A 222 5.61 30.62 -11.54
N SER A 223 5.04 29.92 -10.55
CA SER A 223 3.71 30.17 -9.99
C SER A 223 3.70 31.47 -9.18
N THR A 224 2.50 31.91 -8.77
CA THR A 224 2.33 33.01 -7.82
C THR A 224 1.48 32.59 -6.63
N LEU A 225 1.89 32.98 -5.42
CA LEU A 225 1.13 32.78 -4.18
C LEU A 225 0.55 34.11 -3.70
N THR A 226 -0.75 34.14 -3.37
CA THR A 226 -1.47 35.34 -2.93
C THR A 226 -2.35 35.04 -1.71
N CYS A 227 -2.30 35.86 -0.65
CA CYS A 227 -3.14 35.71 0.54
C CYS A 227 -4.36 36.66 0.54
N ILE A 228 -5.54 36.12 0.28
CA ILE A 228 -6.80 36.87 0.29
C ILE A 228 -7.34 36.96 1.73
N ALA A 229 -7.59 38.21 2.17
CA ALA A 229 -8.25 38.55 3.43
C ALA A 229 -7.71 37.84 4.71
N GLY A 230 -6.42 37.49 4.72
CA GLY A 230 -5.77 36.75 5.83
C GLY A 230 -6.30 35.33 6.05
N LYS A 231 -7.18 34.82 5.18
CA LYS A 231 -7.98 33.60 5.39
C LYS A 231 -7.74 32.52 4.34
N SER A 232 -7.26 32.88 3.15
CA SER A 232 -7.05 31.92 2.07
C SER A 232 -5.83 32.23 1.23
N LEU A 233 -4.93 31.26 1.12
CA LEU A 233 -3.86 31.30 0.12
C LEU A 233 -4.41 30.80 -1.21
N VAL A 234 -4.08 31.50 -2.28
CA VAL A 234 -4.39 31.10 -3.66
C VAL A 234 -3.06 30.96 -4.39
N LEU A 235 -2.76 29.72 -4.82
CA LEU A 235 -1.58 29.39 -5.63
C LEU A 235 -2.02 29.28 -7.09
N ILE A 236 -1.46 30.12 -7.96
CA ILE A 236 -1.86 30.22 -9.37
C ILE A 236 -0.71 29.80 -10.30
N GLY A 237 -1.05 28.94 -11.26
CA GLY A 237 -0.19 28.56 -12.38
C GLY A 237 1.13 27.87 -12.02
N GLY A 238 2.15 28.07 -12.86
CA GLY A 238 3.50 27.53 -12.71
C GLY A 238 3.77 26.25 -13.51
N TYR A 239 5.04 25.86 -13.54
CA TYR A 239 5.52 24.58 -14.07
C TYR A 239 5.83 23.63 -12.91
N ALA A 240 5.24 22.44 -12.90
CA ALA A 240 5.64 21.39 -11.96
C ALA A 240 7.08 20.95 -12.28
N ARG A 241 7.88 20.67 -11.24
CA ARG A 241 9.19 20.04 -11.44
C ARG A 241 9.00 18.55 -11.74
N GLU A 242 9.50 18.08 -12.88
CA GLU A 242 9.69 16.64 -13.09
C GLU A 242 10.77 16.12 -12.12
N ALA A 243 10.65 14.85 -11.71
CA ALA A 243 11.56 14.24 -10.74
C ALA A 243 12.98 14.03 -11.30
N GLU A 244 13.94 13.90 -10.37
CA GLU A 244 15.38 14.01 -10.60
C GLU A 244 15.94 13.13 -11.74
N ASP A 245 16.66 13.76 -12.68
CA ASP A 245 17.83 13.14 -13.34
C ASP A 245 18.74 14.15 -14.08
N LYS A 246 18.29 15.39 -14.31
CA LYS A 246 19.09 16.46 -14.94
C LYS A 246 19.56 17.48 -13.91
N LYS A 247 20.88 17.68 -13.81
CA LYS A 247 21.53 18.61 -12.87
C LYS A 247 21.43 20.08 -13.26
N ASP A 248 21.00 20.35 -14.49
CA ASP A 248 20.65 21.68 -14.97
C ASP A 248 19.15 21.96 -14.75
N LEU A 249 18.79 23.22 -14.48
CA LEU A 249 17.40 23.68 -14.40
C LEU A 249 16.76 23.70 -15.81
N VAL A 250 16.46 22.53 -16.34
CA VAL A 250 15.72 22.37 -17.60
C VAL A 250 14.23 22.57 -17.31
N TYR A 251 13.67 23.69 -17.77
CA TYR A 251 12.24 23.99 -17.67
C TYR A 251 11.44 23.21 -18.75
N ALA A 252 11.63 21.89 -18.79
CA ALA A 252 10.85 20.97 -19.61
C ALA A 252 9.58 20.57 -18.85
N GLY A 253 8.46 20.55 -19.57
CA GLY A 253 7.13 20.31 -19.01
C GLY A 253 6.08 21.23 -19.62
N THR A 254 4.84 20.76 -19.65
CA THR A 254 3.68 21.65 -19.85
C THR A 254 3.32 22.31 -18.52
N PRO A 255 2.64 23.47 -18.49
CA PRO A 255 2.07 23.98 -17.24
C PRO A 255 1.09 22.93 -16.70
N SER A 256 1.16 22.64 -15.41
CA SER A 256 0.59 21.41 -14.80
C SER A 256 -0.85 21.10 -15.22
N ASP A 257 -1.23 19.82 -15.32
CA ASP A 257 -2.61 19.42 -15.68
C ASP A 257 -3.69 19.71 -14.62
N MET A 258 -3.30 20.20 -13.44
CA MET A 258 -4.24 20.89 -12.55
C MET A 258 -4.66 22.23 -13.18
N ASN A 259 -5.94 22.58 -13.14
CA ASN A 259 -6.52 23.73 -13.86
C ASN A 259 -6.20 25.09 -13.21
N GLY A 260 -4.90 25.36 -13.02
CA GLY A 260 -4.33 26.68 -12.75
C GLY A 260 -4.49 27.23 -11.34
N ILE A 261 -5.28 26.62 -10.45
CA ILE A 261 -5.55 27.16 -9.11
C ILE A 261 -5.61 26.05 -8.04
N CYS A 262 -4.84 26.21 -6.97
CA CYS A 262 -5.02 25.51 -5.70
C CYS A 262 -5.33 26.54 -4.60
N ILE A 263 -6.22 26.22 -3.66
CA ILE A 263 -6.61 27.15 -2.58
C ILE A 263 -6.38 26.49 -1.23
N CYS A 264 -5.66 27.15 -0.32
CA CYS A 264 -5.50 26.72 1.06
C CYS A 264 -6.40 27.56 1.97
N ASN A 265 -7.31 26.92 2.70
CA ASN A 265 -8.06 27.58 3.77
C ASN A 265 -7.21 27.56 5.05
N LEU A 266 -6.89 28.74 5.57
CA LEU A 266 -6.02 28.92 6.75
C LEU A 266 -6.73 28.69 8.08
N GLU A 267 -8.07 28.67 8.11
CA GLU A 267 -8.85 28.38 9.33
C GLU A 267 -8.84 26.89 9.69
N ASN A 268 -8.54 26.02 8.71
CA ASN A 268 -8.47 24.57 8.90
C ASN A 268 -7.21 23.92 8.29
N ASN A 269 -6.25 24.73 7.81
CA ASN A 269 -4.98 24.31 7.18
C ASN A 269 -5.17 23.27 6.06
N LYS A 270 -6.16 23.45 5.19
CA LYS A 270 -6.50 22.50 4.13
C LYS A 270 -6.37 23.09 2.73
N TRP A 271 -5.58 22.44 1.87
CA TRP A 271 -5.58 22.62 0.42
C TRP A 271 -6.78 21.93 -0.25
N GLU A 272 -7.35 22.60 -1.24
CA GLU A 272 -8.36 22.08 -2.15
C GLU A 272 -7.98 22.44 -3.59
N VAL A 273 -7.95 21.45 -4.50
CA VAL A 273 -7.62 21.68 -5.92
C VAL A 273 -8.89 22.07 -6.68
N VAL A 274 -8.96 23.34 -7.07
CA VAL A 274 -10.13 23.89 -7.74
C VAL A 274 -10.06 23.60 -9.24
N LYS A 275 -11.17 23.15 -9.82
CA LYS A 275 -11.37 23.08 -11.27
C LYS A 275 -12.30 24.23 -11.69
N PRO A 276 -11.78 25.47 -11.82
CA PRO A 276 -12.59 26.67 -11.95
C PRO A 276 -13.40 26.66 -13.25
N LYS A 277 -14.63 27.17 -13.18
CA LYS A 277 -15.52 27.28 -14.35
C LYS A 277 -15.33 28.66 -14.99
N MET A 278 -15.40 28.74 -16.32
CA MET A 278 -15.53 30.05 -16.97
C MET A 278 -16.90 30.66 -16.62
N ALA A 279 -16.93 31.95 -16.31
CA ALA A 279 -18.16 32.73 -16.31
C ALA A 279 -18.79 32.70 -17.71
N ARG A 280 -20.13 32.66 -17.78
CA ARG A 280 -20.86 32.69 -19.07
C ARG A 280 -20.81 34.11 -19.66
N LEU A 281 -19.74 34.41 -20.39
CA LEU A 281 -19.71 35.54 -21.31
C LEU A 281 -20.67 35.29 -22.49
N LEU A 282 -21.36 36.34 -22.95
CA LEU A 282 -22.26 36.24 -24.09
C LEU A 282 -21.45 36.10 -25.38
N GLY A 283 -21.59 34.93 -26.03
CA GLY A 283 -21.18 34.73 -27.43
C GLY A 283 -19.86 33.98 -27.68
N ASN A 284 -19.00 33.76 -26.69
CA ASN A 284 -17.71 33.10 -26.94
C ASN A 284 -17.37 31.97 -25.94
N LYS A 285 -16.95 30.81 -26.46
CA LYS A 285 -16.58 29.62 -25.67
C LYS A 285 -15.05 29.52 -25.51
N SER A 286 -14.44 30.46 -24.80
CA SER A 286 -13.07 30.27 -24.31
C SER A 286 -13.03 29.10 -23.31
N SER A 287 -12.07 28.18 -23.46
CA SER A 287 -11.91 27.04 -22.56
C SER A 287 -11.16 27.44 -21.28
N ALA A 288 -11.46 26.81 -20.14
CA ALA A 288 -10.70 27.00 -18.91
C ALA A 288 -9.23 26.57 -19.04
N SER A 289 -8.92 25.67 -19.98
CA SER A 289 -7.54 25.27 -20.32
C SER A 289 -6.66 26.42 -20.80
N ASN A 290 -7.25 27.51 -21.31
CA ASN A 290 -6.52 28.66 -21.85
C ASN A 290 -5.85 29.52 -20.75
N TRP A 291 -6.04 29.18 -19.48
CA TRP A 291 -5.42 29.87 -18.33
C TRP A 291 -4.15 29.17 -17.80
N LYS A 292 -3.75 28.02 -18.37
CA LYS A 292 -2.45 27.37 -18.09
C LYS A 292 -1.28 28.30 -18.40
N ARG A 293 -0.61 28.84 -17.37
CA ARG A 293 0.50 29.78 -17.50
C ARG A 293 1.47 29.77 -16.32
N ALA A 294 2.66 30.32 -16.53
CA ALA A 294 3.69 30.59 -15.53
C ALA A 294 4.35 31.96 -15.80
N GLY A 295 5.16 32.49 -14.89
CA GLY A 295 5.87 33.77 -15.06
C GLY A 295 4.95 35.00 -15.13
N HIS A 296 3.67 34.84 -14.76
CA HIS A 296 2.66 35.89 -14.72
C HIS A 296 2.80 36.72 -13.44
N ALA A 297 2.22 37.93 -13.42
CA ALA A 297 1.89 38.60 -12.17
C ALA A 297 0.47 38.23 -11.74
N SER A 298 0.22 38.21 -10.44
CA SER A 298 -1.11 38.17 -9.86
C SER A 298 -1.25 39.21 -8.74
N CYS A 299 -2.42 39.82 -8.61
CA CYS A 299 -2.67 40.86 -7.61
C CYS A 299 -4.10 40.78 -7.06
N ILE A 300 -4.29 41.15 -5.79
CA ILE A 300 -5.62 41.28 -5.18
C ILE A 300 -6.23 42.62 -5.62
N ILE A 301 -7.35 42.59 -6.35
CA ILE A 301 -8.06 43.82 -6.80
C ILE A 301 -9.36 44.08 -6.03
N SER A 302 -9.77 43.16 -5.16
CA SER A 302 -10.84 43.34 -4.17
C SER A 302 -10.78 42.20 -3.16
N ALA A 303 -11.55 42.29 -2.07
CA ALA A 303 -11.63 41.25 -1.03
C ALA A 303 -11.90 39.82 -1.54
N THR A 304 -12.42 39.65 -2.77
CA THR A 304 -12.76 38.33 -3.33
C THR A 304 -12.32 38.12 -4.79
N LYS A 305 -11.43 38.97 -5.33
CA LYS A 305 -10.94 38.83 -6.73
C LYS A 305 -9.42 39.01 -6.86
N VAL A 306 -8.81 38.12 -7.63
CA VAL A 306 -7.40 38.18 -8.04
C VAL A 306 -7.34 38.44 -9.54
N ILE A 307 -6.62 39.47 -9.96
CA ILE A 307 -6.26 39.70 -11.37
C ILE A 307 -4.96 38.94 -11.69
N VAL A 308 -4.86 38.42 -12.91
CA VAL A 308 -3.73 37.63 -13.40
C VAL A 308 -3.42 38.05 -14.83
N LEU A 309 -2.16 38.42 -15.10
CA LEU A 309 -1.77 39.03 -16.37
C LEU A 309 -0.37 38.63 -16.83
N GLY A 310 -0.17 38.66 -18.15
CA GLY A 310 1.07 38.24 -18.82
C GLY A 310 1.45 36.78 -18.53
N GLY A 311 2.76 36.53 -18.56
CA GLY A 311 3.35 35.21 -18.36
C GLY A 311 3.41 34.36 -19.63
N LYS A 312 4.12 33.23 -19.55
CA LYS A 312 4.30 32.26 -20.63
C LYS A 312 3.47 30.99 -20.44
N THR A 313 3.21 30.31 -21.54
CA THR A 313 2.72 28.92 -21.61
C THR A 313 3.55 28.14 -22.61
N SER A 314 3.45 26.81 -22.59
CA SER A 314 4.12 25.94 -23.58
C SER A 314 3.14 24.94 -24.21
N THR A 315 3.14 24.91 -25.54
CA THR A 315 2.38 23.97 -26.37
C THR A 315 3.35 22.98 -27.00
N LEU A 316 3.11 21.69 -26.81
CA LEU A 316 3.80 20.63 -27.54
C LEU A 316 3.14 20.48 -28.91
N ASP A 317 3.91 20.70 -29.98
CA ASP A 317 3.52 20.35 -31.35
C ASP A 317 4.27 19.09 -31.77
N GLU A 318 3.55 18.07 -32.27
CA GLU A 318 4.12 16.77 -32.67
C GLU A 318 5.08 16.87 -33.86
N LYS A 319 5.09 17.99 -34.60
CA LYS A 319 5.91 18.22 -35.79
C LYS A 319 7.00 19.27 -35.59
N GLU A 320 6.79 20.27 -34.72
CA GLU A 320 7.76 21.35 -34.47
C GLU A 320 8.40 21.33 -33.07
N GLY A 321 7.92 20.50 -32.14
CA GLY A 321 8.45 20.38 -30.77
C GLY A 321 7.76 21.30 -29.76
N GLN A 322 8.42 21.57 -28.64
CA GLN A 322 7.88 22.44 -27.59
C GLN A 322 7.97 23.92 -27.99
N SER A 323 6.84 24.52 -28.34
CA SER A 323 6.71 25.96 -28.58
C SER A 323 6.30 26.68 -27.31
N ILE A 324 6.98 27.78 -26.98
CA ILE A 324 6.60 28.68 -25.89
C ILE A 324 5.79 29.84 -26.49
N GLN A 325 4.81 30.36 -25.75
CA GLN A 325 4.02 31.53 -26.13
C GLN A 325 3.84 32.45 -24.91
N ILE A 326 4.07 33.75 -25.08
CA ILE A 326 3.69 34.75 -24.07
C ILE A 326 2.22 35.13 -24.26
N ILE A 327 1.47 35.24 -23.17
CA ILE A 327 0.04 35.50 -23.18
C ILE A 327 -0.24 36.99 -22.97
N SER A 328 -1.13 37.58 -23.79
CA SER A 328 -1.59 38.97 -23.64
C SER A 328 -2.83 39.14 -22.76
N ASN A 329 -3.68 38.11 -22.63
CA ASN A 329 -4.98 38.27 -21.99
C ASN A 329 -4.90 38.41 -20.45
N VAL A 330 -5.86 39.18 -19.93
CA VAL A 330 -6.00 39.51 -18.52
C VAL A 330 -7.14 38.70 -17.94
N GLY A 331 -6.84 37.87 -16.95
CA GLY A 331 -7.82 37.05 -16.24
C GLY A 331 -8.17 37.66 -14.89
N VAL A 332 -9.43 37.53 -14.49
CA VAL A 332 -9.88 37.81 -13.12
C VAL A 332 -10.54 36.56 -12.57
N PHE A 333 -9.92 35.98 -11.54
CA PHE A 333 -10.50 34.89 -10.76
C PHE A 333 -11.27 35.46 -9.57
N ASN A 334 -12.48 34.95 -9.34
CA ASN A 334 -13.26 35.24 -8.13
C ASN A 334 -13.37 33.99 -7.25
N ILE A 335 -12.96 34.13 -5.99
CA ILE A 335 -12.88 33.02 -5.03
C ILE A 335 -14.27 32.53 -4.60
N ASP A 336 -15.20 33.43 -4.27
CA ASP A 336 -16.55 33.07 -3.77
C ASP A 336 -17.32 32.15 -4.73
N THR A 337 -17.19 32.42 -6.03
CA THR A 337 -17.92 31.69 -7.08
C THR A 337 -17.07 30.63 -7.79
N MET A 338 -15.78 30.52 -7.46
CA MET A 338 -14.79 29.63 -8.08
C MET A 338 -14.77 29.72 -9.62
N LYS A 339 -14.75 30.96 -10.14
CA LYS A 339 -14.85 31.25 -11.59
C LYS A 339 -13.75 32.16 -12.12
N TRP A 340 -13.33 31.85 -13.34
CA TRP A 340 -12.58 32.74 -14.20
C TRP A 340 -13.50 33.66 -15.00
N SER A 341 -13.09 34.91 -15.16
CA SER A 341 -13.63 35.88 -16.10
C SER A 341 -12.48 36.50 -16.88
N GLU A 342 -12.68 36.74 -18.17
CA GLU A 342 -11.69 37.41 -19.04
C GLU A 342 -11.99 38.91 -19.06
N LEU A 343 -10.97 39.74 -18.80
CA LEU A 343 -11.11 41.18 -18.74
C LEU A 343 -10.83 41.77 -20.13
N ILE A 344 -11.89 42.23 -20.79
CA ILE A 344 -11.79 42.87 -22.12
C ILE A 344 -11.27 44.30 -21.93
N THR A 345 -10.04 44.56 -22.37
CA THR A 345 -9.38 45.87 -22.27
C THR A 345 -9.17 46.51 -23.65
N LYS A 346 -9.14 47.84 -23.68
CA LYS A 346 -8.72 48.63 -24.86
C LYS A 346 -7.20 48.76 -24.87
N GLY A 347 -6.56 48.37 -25.96
CA GLY A 347 -5.11 48.22 -26.02
C GLY A 347 -4.61 47.03 -25.18
N GLN A 348 -3.30 46.95 -24.96
CA GLN A 348 -2.64 45.89 -24.19
C GLN A 348 -1.32 46.42 -23.61
N CYS A 349 -0.89 45.87 -22.47
CA CYS A 349 0.53 45.89 -22.11
C CYS A 349 1.33 44.98 -23.08
N GLY A 350 2.56 45.35 -23.44
CA GLY A 350 3.38 44.55 -24.33
C GLY A 350 3.68 43.15 -23.77
N LEU A 351 3.69 42.11 -24.62
CA LEU A 351 3.87 40.70 -24.23
C LEU A 351 5.12 40.51 -23.34
N ARG A 352 4.93 40.11 -22.08
CA ARG A 352 6.00 39.93 -21.09
C ARG A 352 5.72 38.90 -20.01
N GLU A 353 6.79 38.42 -19.38
CA GLU A 353 6.78 37.65 -18.14
C GLU A 353 7.72 38.25 -17.08
N GLY A 354 7.59 37.80 -15.82
CA GLY A 354 8.42 38.24 -14.71
C GLY A 354 8.35 39.74 -14.41
N HIS A 355 7.29 40.41 -14.85
CA HIS A 355 7.03 41.82 -14.58
C HIS A 355 6.48 42.00 -13.15
N ALA A 356 6.70 43.17 -12.56
CA ALA A 356 6.01 43.54 -11.34
C ALA A 356 4.66 44.16 -11.69
N ALA A 357 3.63 43.92 -10.88
CA ALA A 357 2.35 44.60 -10.99
C ALA A 357 1.79 44.91 -9.60
N CYS A 358 1.11 46.04 -9.46
CA CYS A 358 0.53 46.50 -8.20
C CYS A 358 -0.74 47.34 -8.47
N PRO A 359 -1.86 47.12 -7.76
CA PRO A 359 -3.02 47.99 -7.83
C PRO A 359 -2.79 49.26 -7.00
N ALA A 360 -3.33 50.38 -7.47
CA ALA A 360 -3.39 51.66 -6.76
C ALA A 360 -4.72 52.34 -7.05
N ARG A 361 -5.66 52.30 -6.09
CA ARG A 361 -7.04 52.78 -6.28
C ARG A 361 -7.65 52.11 -7.54
N GLU A 362 -8.29 52.87 -8.42
CA GLU A 362 -8.92 52.39 -9.66
C GLU A 362 -7.92 52.09 -10.81
N LYS A 363 -6.64 51.88 -10.52
CA LYS A 363 -5.58 51.63 -11.50
C LYS A 363 -4.79 50.36 -11.16
N LEU A 364 -4.35 49.64 -12.19
CA LEU A 364 -3.30 48.63 -12.09
C LEU A 364 -2.05 49.15 -12.79
N ILE A 365 -0.95 49.29 -12.04
CA ILE A 365 0.35 49.65 -12.59
C ILE A 365 1.16 48.38 -12.80
N LEU A 366 1.86 48.31 -13.92
CA LEU A 366 2.80 47.27 -14.30
C LEU A 366 4.16 47.92 -14.56
N PHE A 367 5.24 47.28 -14.11
CA PHE A 367 6.63 47.70 -14.39
C PHE A 367 7.46 46.54 -14.93
N GLY A 368 8.20 46.81 -16.01
CA GLY A 368 9.32 46.00 -16.47
C GLY A 368 8.97 44.55 -16.82
N GLY A 369 9.83 43.61 -16.44
CA GLY A 369 9.78 42.20 -16.83
C GLY A 369 10.66 41.91 -18.04
N THR A 370 10.38 40.80 -18.74
CA THR A 370 11.13 40.37 -19.92
C THR A 370 10.23 39.86 -21.04
N SER A 371 10.67 40.01 -22.29
CA SER A 371 10.08 39.43 -23.50
C SER A 371 11.18 38.80 -24.37
N PHE A 372 10.80 37.95 -25.31
CA PHE A 372 11.77 37.36 -26.26
C PHE A 372 12.18 38.36 -27.34
N ASN A 373 13.41 38.21 -27.85
CA ASN A 373 13.95 38.97 -28.97
C ASN A 373 13.49 38.37 -30.31
N PRO A 374 12.63 39.03 -31.11
CA PRO A 374 12.13 38.46 -32.37
C PRO A 374 13.24 38.22 -33.40
N SER A 375 14.31 39.01 -33.37
CA SER A 375 15.33 39.07 -34.41
C SER A 375 16.34 37.91 -34.36
N LYS A 376 16.40 37.15 -33.26
CA LYS A 376 17.31 35.99 -33.10
C LYS A 376 16.64 34.63 -33.37
N GLY A 377 15.47 34.62 -34.02
CA GLY A 377 14.78 33.40 -34.48
C GLY A 377 13.62 32.92 -33.60
N GLY A 378 13.29 33.65 -32.53
CA GLY A 378 12.13 33.38 -31.70
C GLY A 378 12.23 32.11 -30.84
N PHE A 379 11.08 31.54 -30.49
CA PHE A 379 10.87 30.59 -29.39
C PHE A 379 11.57 29.21 -29.49
N LYS A 380 12.50 28.98 -30.43
CA LYS A 380 12.91 27.62 -30.83
C LYS A 380 13.94 26.91 -29.92
N HIS A 381 14.73 27.64 -29.14
CA HIS A 381 15.83 27.06 -28.34
C HIS A 381 15.97 27.69 -26.94
N LEU A 382 14.88 27.77 -26.17
CA LEU A 382 14.88 28.48 -24.87
C LEU A 382 15.40 27.67 -23.67
N TYR A 383 15.54 26.34 -23.77
CA TYR A 383 16.06 25.50 -22.69
C TYR A 383 16.99 24.40 -23.20
N GLY A 384 18.24 24.42 -22.74
CA GLY A 384 19.31 23.47 -23.06
C GLY A 384 20.70 24.06 -22.81
N PRO A 385 21.77 23.25 -22.80
CA PRO A 385 23.13 23.76 -22.69
C PRO A 385 23.52 24.54 -23.95
N GLY A 386 23.51 25.87 -23.88
CA GLY A 386 23.86 26.76 -25.00
C GLY A 386 23.03 28.04 -25.13
N VAL A 387 21.94 28.20 -24.38
CA VAL A 387 21.13 29.44 -24.37
C VAL A 387 21.99 30.63 -23.92
N GLN A 388 21.95 31.74 -24.66
CA GLN A 388 22.70 32.96 -24.33
C GLN A 388 21.75 34.06 -23.83
N ASN A 389 22.23 34.93 -22.95
CA ASN A 389 21.41 35.98 -22.33
C ASN A 389 20.78 36.97 -23.34
N ASP A 390 21.37 37.13 -24.52
CA ASP A 390 20.94 38.04 -25.59
C ASP A 390 19.54 37.75 -26.18
N ASP A 391 18.98 36.56 -25.96
CA ASP A 391 17.68 36.16 -26.54
C ASP A 391 16.48 36.76 -25.77
N LEU A 392 16.75 37.37 -24.61
CA LEU A 392 15.79 38.08 -23.77
C LEU A 392 15.98 39.60 -23.84
N ILE A 393 14.89 40.31 -24.09
CA ILE A 393 14.78 41.76 -23.87
C ILE A 393 14.26 41.95 -22.44
N TYR A 394 14.99 42.73 -21.64
CA TYR A 394 14.54 43.19 -20.32
C TYR A 394 13.93 44.58 -20.45
N HIS A 395 12.91 44.89 -19.65
CA HIS A 395 12.15 46.13 -19.76
C HIS A 395 12.18 46.97 -18.49
N ASN A 396 12.07 48.28 -18.64
CA ASN A 396 11.81 49.26 -17.57
C ASN A 396 10.66 50.22 -17.93
N ASP A 397 9.76 49.81 -18.82
CA ASP A 397 8.56 50.56 -19.16
C ASP A 397 7.46 50.36 -18.10
N VAL A 398 6.67 51.41 -17.90
CA VAL A 398 5.45 51.38 -17.09
C VAL A 398 4.24 51.26 -18.01
N PHE A 399 3.30 50.41 -17.63
CA PHE A 399 1.94 50.40 -18.16
C PHE A 399 0.93 50.65 -17.04
N MET A 400 -0.13 51.38 -17.36
CA MET A 400 -1.28 51.60 -16.48
C MET A 400 -2.53 51.04 -17.17
N LEU A 401 -3.22 50.10 -16.53
CA LEU A 401 -4.61 49.78 -16.85
C LEU A 401 -5.51 50.58 -15.92
N ASP A 402 -6.38 51.39 -16.51
CA ASP A 402 -7.41 52.15 -15.81
C ASP A 402 -8.70 51.29 -15.74
N PHE A 403 -9.23 51.04 -14.54
CA PHE A 403 -10.36 50.12 -14.34
C PHE A 403 -11.73 50.76 -14.64
N GLU A 404 -11.86 52.09 -14.64
CA GLU A 404 -13.11 52.77 -15.00
C GLU A 404 -13.34 52.73 -16.52
N THR A 405 -12.29 53.03 -17.29
CA THR A 405 -12.32 53.07 -18.75
C THR A 405 -11.99 51.73 -19.41
N MET A 406 -11.43 50.78 -18.64
CA MET A 406 -10.84 49.52 -19.11
C MET A 406 -9.79 49.72 -20.21
N GLN A 407 -8.97 50.76 -20.10
CA GLN A 407 -7.98 51.15 -21.11
C GLN A 407 -6.54 51.04 -20.60
N TRP A 408 -5.68 50.49 -21.45
CA TRP A 408 -4.23 50.53 -21.25
C TRP A 408 -3.64 51.86 -21.73
N HIS A 409 -2.77 52.41 -20.90
CA HIS A 409 -1.95 53.59 -21.17
C HIS A 409 -0.49 53.25 -20.93
N GLN A 410 0.41 53.80 -21.74
CA GLN A 410 1.85 53.82 -21.51
C GLN A 410 2.24 55.25 -21.14
N PRO A 411 2.26 55.61 -19.85
CA PRO A 411 2.58 56.97 -19.42
C PRO A 411 4.05 57.33 -19.73
N PRO A 412 4.36 58.62 -19.94
CA PRO A 412 5.75 59.06 -20.03
C PRO A 412 6.45 58.83 -18.69
N GLN A 413 7.71 58.40 -18.72
CA GLN A 413 8.52 58.22 -17.52
C GLN A 413 9.58 59.32 -17.45
N ILE A 414 9.69 59.96 -16.29
CA ILE A 414 10.64 61.06 -16.05
C ILE A 414 11.39 60.85 -14.73
N GLY A 415 12.50 61.58 -14.54
CA GLY A 415 13.37 61.41 -13.37
C GLY A 415 14.31 60.21 -13.48
N SER A 416 14.62 59.58 -12.35
CA SER A 416 15.56 58.46 -12.21
C SER A 416 14.91 57.13 -12.60
N VAL A 417 14.55 56.96 -13.88
CA VAL A 417 13.91 55.73 -14.36
C VAL A 417 14.79 54.50 -14.08
N PRO A 418 14.29 53.45 -13.37
CA PRO A 418 15.10 52.29 -13.00
C PRO A 418 15.62 51.50 -14.21
N ALA A 419 16.67 50.71 -14.00
CA ALA A 419 17.25 49.89 -15.06
C ALA A 419 16.32 48.72 -15.50
N PRO A 420 16.42 48.22 -16.75
CA PRO A 420 15.55 47.14 -17.24
C PRO A 420 15.75 45.82 -16.49
N MET A 421 14.68 45.30 -15.88
CA MET A 421 14.75 44.15 -14.97
C MET A 421 13.46 43.32 -14.95
N LYS A 422 13.60 42.02 -14.63
CA LYS A 422 12.51 41.12 -14.25
C LYS A 422 12.63 40.69 -12.79
N GLY A 423 11.55 40.20 -12.20
CA GLY A 423 11.54 39.67 -10.83
C GLY A 423 11.64 40.74 -9.74
N CYS A 424 11.37 42.01 -10.06
CA CYS A 424 11.19 43.08 -9.09
C CYS A 424 9.89 42.86 -8.28
N THR A 425 9.77 43.54 -7.14
CA THR A 425 8.47 43.73 -6.46
C THR A 425 8.05 45.19 -6.51
N LEU A 426 6.74 45.45 -6.56
CA LEU A 426 6.15 46.78 -6.61
C LEU A 426 5.04 46.86 -5.54
N CYS A 427 5.18 47.80 -4.60
CA CYS A 427 4.27 47.96 -3.46
C CYS A 427 3.74 49.40 -3.38
N CYS A 428 2.42 49.59 -3.35
CA CYS A 428 1.81 50.92 -3.27
C CYS A 428 1.65 51.40 -1.81
N THR A 429 1.71 52.70 -1.59
CA THR A 429 1.31 53.34 -0.32
C THR A 429 -0.20 53.25 -0.10
N ASP A 430 -0.66 53.21 1.17
CA ASP A 430 -2.09 53.16 1.51
C ASP A 430 -2.89 54.36 0.94
N ASP A 431 -2.23 55.51 0.73
CA ASP A 431 -2.84 56.67 0.09
C ASP A 431 -2.99 56.53 -1.44
N GLY A 432 -2.37 55.52 -2.06
CA GLY A 432 -2.43 55.25 -3.49
C GLY A 432 -1.72 56.29 -4.37
N ARG A 433 -0.73 57.02 -3.85
CA ARG A 433 0.07 58.00 -4.62
C ARG A 433 1.45 57.52 -5.06
N HIS A 434 2.09 56.66 -4.28
CA HIS A 434 3.48 56.24 -4.52
C HIS A 434 3.56 54.73 -4.71
N MET A 435 4.48 54.27 -5.56
CA MET A 435 4.88 52.86 -5.63
C MET A 435 6.36 52.69 -5.36
N TRP A 436 6.67 51.82 -4.41
CA TRP A 436 8.02 51.40 -4.06
C TRP A 436 8.39 50.16 -4.87
N LEU A 437 9.37 50.30 -5.75
CA LEU A 437 10.02 49.24 -6.51
C LEU A 437 11.27 48.79 -5.75
N PHE A 438 11.42 47.49 -5.53
CA PHE A 438 12.64 46.91 -4.97
C PHE A 438 13.19 45.74 -5.80
N GLY A 439 14.50 45.77 -6.00
CA GLY A 439 15.28 44.69 -6.60
C GLY A 439 14.91 44.36 -8.04
N GLY A 440 15.24 43.14 -8.47
CA GLY A 440 15.11 42.66 -9.84
C GLY A 440 16.41 42.11 -10.41
N PHE A 441 16.35 41.59 -11.63
CA PHE A 441 17.46 40.95 -12.35
C PHE A 441 17.40 41.27 -13.85
N ASN A 442 18.55 41.61 -14.44
CA ASN A 442 18.68 42.05 -15.83
C ASN A 442 19.36 41.01 -16.76
N GLY A 443 19.49 39.75 -16.30
CA GLY A 443 20.21 38.69 -17.01
C GLY A 443 21.66 38.49 -16.55
N THR A 444 22.30 39.51 -15.95
CA THR A 444 23.70 39.41 -15.47
C THR A 444 23.82 39.70 -13.97
N VAL A 445 23.15 40.74 -13.47
CA VAL A 445 23.20 41.17 -12.07
C VAL A 445 21.80 41.30 -11.48
N ALA A 446 21.69 40.99 -10.18
CA ALA A 446 20.54 41.32 -9.38
C ALA A 446 20.69 42.73 -8.77
N SER A 447 19.59 43.34 -8.31
CA SER A 447 19.58 44.66 -7.68
C SER A 447 19.07 44.63 -6.23
N ASN A 448 19.54 45.58 -5.41
CA ASN A 448 18.93 45.99 -4.13
C ASN A 448 18.62 47.50 -4.10
N GLU A 449 18.48 48.13 -5.27
CA GLU A 449 18.02 49.51 -5.35
C GLU A 449 16.57 49.63 -4.85
N VAL A 450 16.29 50.75 -4.20
CA VAL A 450 14.94 51.21 -3.86
C VAL A 450 14.61 52.37 -4.79
N ASN A 451 13.52 52.27 -5.54
CA ASN A 451 13.06 53.33 -6.44
C ASN A 451 11.58 53.61 -6.18
N VAL A 452 11.17 54.88 -6.22
CA VAL A 452 9.79 55.32 -5.98
C VAL A 452 9.21 55.98 -7.22
N LEU A 453 8.03 55.54 -7.63
CA LEU A 453 7.21 56.16 -8.68
C LEU A 453 6.08 56.98 -8.05
N GLU A 454 6.02 58.27 -8.36
CA GLU A 454 4.84 59.10 -8.10
C GLU A 454 3.80 58.85 -9.21
N ILE A 455 2.62 58.34 -8.85
CA ILE A 455 1.61 57.83 -9.81
C ILE A 455 0.86 58.97 -10.53
N GLU A 456 0.90 60.20 -10.01
CA GLU A 456 0.24 61.35 -10.62
C GLU A 456 1.09 61.98 -11.74
N THR A 457 2.41 62.08 -11.54
CA THR A 457 3.35 62.68 -12.50
C THR A 457 4.10 61.66 -13.36
N PHE A 458 4.10 60.39 -12.94
CA PHE A 458 4.99 59.32 -13.44
C PHE A 458 6.49 59.66 -13.33
N THR A 459 6.85 60.41 -12.28
CA THR A 459 8.24 60.67 -11.91
C THR A 459 8.81 59.55 -11.06
N TRP A 460 9.95 59.01 -11.50
CA TRP A 460 10.77 58.10 -10.73
C TRP A 460 11.83 58.85 -9.91
N THR A 461 11.98 58.47 -8.65
CA THR A 461 13.07 58.91 -7.76
C THR A 461 13.82 57.70 -7.25
N ASN A 462 15.14 57.67 -7.43
CA ASN A 462 16.01 56.66 -6.82
C ASN A 462 16.26 57.04 -5.35
N ILE A 463 15.95 56.13 -4.43
CA ILE A 463 16.03 56.39 -3.00
C ILE A 463 17.38 55.92 -2.46
N GLN A 464 18.22 56.89 -2.07
CA GLN A 464 19.51 56.65 -1.45
C GLN A 464 19.32 56.29 0.03
N VAL A 465 19.28 54.99 0.32
CA VAL A 465 19.04 54.44 1.67
C VAL A 465 20.31 54.56 2.53
N GLY A 466 20.22 55.18 3.71
CA GLY A 466 21.38 55.56 4.53
C GLY A 466 21.98 54.45 5.39
N SER A 467 21.37 53.26 5.41
CA SER A 467 21.67 52.18 6.35
C SER A 467 23.02 51.48 6.16
N ALA A 468 23.76 51.28 7.26
CA ALA A 468 25.02 50.54 7.28
C ALA A 468 24.89 49.02 7.00
N ARG A 469 23.69 48.45 7.09
CA ARG A 469 23.34 47.09 6.61
C ARG A 469 22.13 47.20 5.69
N SER A 470 22.11 46.47 4.59
CA SER A 470 20.96 46.40 3.67
C SER A 470 20.73 44.96 3.18
N PRO A 471 19.52 44.62 2.71
CA PRO A 471 19.27 43.36 2.02
C PRO A 471 20.21 43.19 0.82
N ARG A 472 20.74 41.96 0.64
CA ARG A 472 21.46 41.59 -0.58
C ARG A 472 20.59 41.76 -1.82
N ALA A 473 21.25 42.09 -2.93
CA ALA A 473 20.67 42.20 -4.26
C ALA A 473 19.94 40.92 -4.68
N ARG A 474 18.69 41.05 -5.13
CA ARG A 474 17.79 39.91 -5.29
C ARG A 474 16.68 40.13 -6.32
N TYR A 475 16.10 39.02 -6.77
CA TYR A 475 14.91 38.96 -7.62
C TYR A 475 14.00 37.79 -7.22
N ASP A 476 12.76 37.80 -7.72
CA ASP A 476 11.71 36.82 -7.43
C ASP A 476 11.43 36.65 -5.92
N HIS A 477 11.77 37.65 -5.10
CA HIS A 477 11.40 37.77 -3.69
C HIS A 477 9.93 38.18 -3.52
N SER A 478 9.44 38.12 -2.27
CA SER A 478 8.15 38.67 -1.89
C SER A 478 8.33 39.99 -1.14
N ALA A 479 7.38 40.91 -1.30
CA ALA A 479 7.38 42.19 -0.60
C ALA A 479 5.98 42.66 -0.25
N THR A 480 5.89 43.58 0.71
CA THR A 480 4.67 44.34 0.99
C THR A 480 5.00 45.68 1.65
N LEU A 481 4.11 46.66 1.49
CA LEU A 481 4.12 47.90 2.25
C LEU A 481 2.94 47.82 3.23
N SER A 482 3.19 48.14 4.51
CA SER A 482 2.19 48.06 5.56
C SER A 482 2.38 49.21 6.54
N SER A 483 1.62 50.29 6.39
CA SER A 483 1.94 51.60 6.97
C SER A 483 3.35 52.04 6.53
N GLU A 484 4.12 52.69 7.40
CA GLU A 484 5.40 53.35 7.08
C GLU A 484 6.58 52.37 6.87
N TYR A 485 6.31 51.11 6.52
CA TYR A 485 7.30 50.03 6.47
C TYR A 485 7.18 49.19 5.20
N LEU A 486 8.29 49.03 4.48
CA LEU A 486 8.45 48.11 3.34
C LEU A 486 9.16 46.84 3.81
N PHE A 487 8.48 45.70 3.75
CA PHE A 487 9.02 44.38 4.11
C PHE A 487 9.46 43.62 2.87
N ILE A 488 10.62 42.94 2.95
CA ILE A 488 11.20 42.10 1.89
C ILE A 488 11.52 40.71 2.47
N SER A 489 11.00 39.65 1.85
CA SER A 489 11.28 38.25 2.23
C SER A 489 11.91 37.46 1.09
N GLY A 490 13.05 36.83 1.37
CA GLY A 490 13.63 35.76 0.54
C GLY A 490 13.98 36.15 -0.89
N GLY A 491 13.59 35.33 -1.86
CA GLY A 491 13.96 35.44 -3.27
C GLY A 491 15.31 34.79 -3.62
N VAL A 492 15.93 35.27 -4.70
CA VAL A 492 17.18 34.72 -5.26
C VAL A 492 18.20 35.83 -5.48
N THR A 493 19.43 35.64 -5.00
CA THR A 493 20.60 36.47 -5.32
C THR A 493 21.48 35.75 -6.34
N ILE A 494 22.24 36.50 -7.12
CA ILE A 494 23.45 35.97 -7.77
C ILE A 494 24.62 36.11 -6.78
N THR A 495 25.58 35.20 -6.84
CA THR A 495 26.83 35.24 -6.07
C THR A 495 27.99 35.66 -6.97
N ASP A 496 29.10 36.13 -6.39
CA ASP A 496 30.30 36.58 -7.13
C ASP A 496 30.88 35.48 -8.04
N SER A 497 30.58 34.20 -7.77
CA SER A 497 30.92 33.06 -8.64
C SER A 497 29.90 32.82 -9.77
N GLY A 498 29.04 33.80 -10.09
CA GLY A 498 27.97 33.72 -11.09
C GLY A 498 26.81 32.77 -10.75
N ARG A 499 26.79 32.13 -9.57
CA ARG A 499 25.78 31.12 -9.21
C ARG A 499 24.59 31.75 -8.49
N SER A 500 23.38 31.37 -8.87
CA SER A 500 22.15 31.69 -8.12
C SER A 500 22.15 31.04 -6.74
N GLN A 501 21.66 31.77 -5.75
CA GLN A 501 21.51 31.33 -4.36
C GLN A 501 20.14 31.79 -3.84
N ILE A 502 19.38 30.89 -3.23
CA ILE A 502 18.12 31.23 -2.55
C ILE A 502 18.44 31.98 -1.26
N LEU A 503 17.68 33.04 -1.00
CA LEU A 503 17.68 33.78 0.26
C LEU A 503 16.46 33.39 1.10
N THR A 504 16.61 33.42 2.43
CA THR A 504 15.58 33.05 3.41
C THR A 504 15.40 34.11 4.50
N ASP A 505 16.03 35.27 4.30
CA ASP A 505 16.00 36.42 5.21
C ASP A 505 14.67 37.20 5.12
N LEU A 506 14.43 37.99 6.17
CA LEU A 506 13.34 38.97 6.26
C LEU A 506 13.95 40.32 6.66
N TRP A 507 13.68 41.34 5.86
CA TRP A 507 14.13 42.72 6.07
C TRP A 507 12.94 43.66 6.12
N VAL A 508 13.13 44.77 6.84
CA VAL A 508 12.20 45.90 6.88
C VAL A 508 12.97 47.20 6.64
N LEU A 509 12.43 48.06 5.77
CA LEU A 509 12.84 49.44 5.57
C LEU A 509 11.80 50.35 6.24
N ASP A 510 12.26 51.22 7.14
CA ASP A 510 11.46 52.37 7.56
C ASP A 510 11.48 53.43 6.45
N LEU A 511 10.30 53.83 5.99
CA LEU A 511 10.13 54.80 4.91
C LEU A 511 10.44 56.24 5.35
N GLN A 512 10.52 56.51 6.66
CA GLN A 512 10.79 57.85 7.21
C GLN A 512 12.29 58.08 7.47
N SER A 513 12.97 57.18 8.19
CA SER A 513 14.43 57.28 8.40
C SER A 513 15.25 56.85 7.19
N LEU A 514 14.67 56.08 6.27
CA LEU A 514 15.37 55.37 5.19
C LEU A 514 16.52 54.50 5.74
N GLU A 515 16.21 53.71 6.77
CA GLU A 515 17.07 52.65 7.29
C GLU A 515 16.50 51.23 7.04
N TRP A 516 17.35 50.31 6.61
CA TRP A 516 17.07 48.87 6.62
C TRP A 516 17.48 48.23 7.95
N GLN A 517 16.62 47.35 8.49
CA GLN A 517 16.95 46.45 9.59
C GLN A 517 16.48 45.01 9.27
N CYS A 518 17.19 44.02 9.83
CA CYS A 518 16.96 42.61 9.55
C CYS A 518 16.15 41.97 10.69
N LEU A 519 14.99 41.40 10.36
CA LEU A 519 14.10 40.68 11.27
C LEU A 519 14.53 39.22 11.44
N GLN A 520 14.99 38.60 10.35
CA GLN A 520 15.41 37.20 10.29
C GLN A 520 16.58 37.08 9.30
N GLU A 521 17.73 36.55 9.75
CA GLU A 521 18.86 36.28 8.84
C GLU A 521 18.64 34.95 8.08
N SER A 522 19.28 34.79 6.92
CA SER A 522 19.15 33.55 6.13
C SER A 522 19.89 32.38 6.79
N THR A 523 19.16 31.40 7.33
CA THR A 523 19.76 30.18 7.88
C THR A 523 19.67 28.99 6.89
N PRO A 524 20.56 27.98 7.03
CA PRO A 524 20.51 26.77 6.19
C PRO A 524 19.23 25.95 6.35
N GLU A 525 18.61 25.90 7.55
CA GLU A 525 17.39 25.10 7.76
C GLU A 525 16.21 25.62 6.91
N LEU A 526 16.16 26.93 6.68
CA LEU A 526 15.11 27.58 5.91
C LEU A 526 15.24 27.37 4.39
N LEU A 527 16.39 26.91 3.88
CA LEU A 527 16.61 26.75 2.42
C LEU A 527 15.58 25.81 1.77
N MET A 528 15.05 24.84 2.53
CA MET A 528 13.98 23.93 2.09
C MET A 528 12.64 24.64 1.84
N GLN A 529 12.40 25.82 2.41
CA GLN A 529 11.19 26.62 2.15
C GLN A 529 11.21 27.29 0.76
N LYS A 530 12.40 27.42 0.13
CA LYS A 530 12.61 28.06 -1.18
C LYS A 530 11.85 29.41 -1.36
N PRO A 531 11.86 30.37 -0.40
CA PRO A 531 10.84 31.41 -0.28
C PRO A 531 10.98 32.54 -1.33
N THR A 532 10.63 32.22 -2.57
CA THR A 532 10.39 33.14 -3.69
C THR A 532 8.90 33.52 -3.77
N ARG A 533 8.49 34.36 -4.73
CA ARG A 533 7.08 34.71 -5.01
C ARG A 533 6.14 33.52 -5.29
N SER A 534 6.71 32.34 -5.57
CA SER A 534 5.96 31.11 -5.84
C SER A 534 5.54 30.37 -4.55
N TYR A 535 6.25 30.61 -3.44
CA TYR A 535 6.05 29.90 -2.17
C TYR A 535 5.85 30.84 -0.97
N SER A 536 6.02 32.15 -1.15
CA SER A 536 5.83 33.15 -0.10
C SER A 536 4.91 34.27 -0.53
N THR A 537 4.17 34.86 0.42
CA THR A 537 3.25 35.96 0.16
C THR A 537 2.94 36.72 1.47
N PHE A 538 2.45 37.96 1.37
CA PHE A 538 2.12 38.80 2.52
C PHE A 538 0.61 39.10 2.60
N HIS A 539 0.14 39.41 3.80
CA HIS A 539 -1.16 40.06 4.03
C HIS A 539 -1.02 41.08 5.18
N GLY A 540 -0.94 42.37 4.84
CA GLY A 540 -0.49 43.39 5.80
C GLY A 540 0.86 43.00 6.41
N SER A 541 1.00 43.08 7.73
CA SER A 541 2.22 42.68 8.44
C SER A 541 2.32 41.18 8.76
N GLN A 542 1.52 40.31 8.13
CA GLN A 542 1.69 38.85 8.19
C GLN A 542 2.41 38.33 6.95
N LEU A 543 3.41 37.47 7.14
CA LEU A 543 4.13 36.76 6.08
C LEU A 543 3.80 35.26 6.13
N PHE A 544 3.38 34.71 5.00
CA PHE A 544 3.11 33.29 4.82
C PHE A 544 4.19 32.69 3.91
N ARG A 545 4.78 31.57 4.32
CA ARG A 545 5.73 30.78 3.51
C ARG A 545 5.28 29.32 3.50
N VAL A 546 5.12 28.74 2.33
CA VAL A 546 4.74 27.34 2.14
C VAL A 546 5.97 26.53 1.76
N LYS A 547 6.14 25.33 2.33
CA LYS A 547 7.32 24.48 2.16
C LYS A 547 6.94 23.13 1.55
N ALA A 548 7.80 22.65 0.65
CA ALA A 548 7.71 21.31 0.09
C ALA A 548 8.35 20.27 1.02
N ASN A 549 7.70 19.11 1.14
CA ASN A 549 8.29 17.93 1.75
C ASN A 549 9.23 17.18 0.77
N PRO A 550 9.92 16.10 1.18
CA PRO A 550 10.81 15.34 0.29
C PRO A 550 10.11 14.67 -0.91
N GLU A 551 8.79 14.44 -0.86
CA GLU A 551 8.00 13.96 -2.01
C GLU A 551 7.65 15.09 -3.00
N GLY A 552 8.05 16.34 -2.71
CA GLY A 552 7.72 17.51 -3.50
C GLY A 552 6.29 18.03 -3.28
N LYS A 553 5.60 17.68 -2.19
CA LYS A 553 4.24 18.19 -1.88
C LYS A 553 4.30 19.37 -0.91
N LEU A 554 3.49 20.40 -1.14
CA LEU A 554 3.40 21.61 -0.32
C LEU A 554 2.58 21.37 0.95
N ASP A 555 3.20 20.71 1.94
CA ASP A 555 2.54 20.15 3.14
C ASP A 555 2.80 20.91 4.45
N GLU A 556 3.59 21.98 4.44
CA GLU A 556 3.94 22.76 5.62
C GLU A 556 3.80 24.27 5.33
N ILE A 557 3.29 25.02 6.31
CA ILE A 557 3.27 26.49 6.28
C ILE A 557 3.98 27.06 7.51
N GLU A 558 4.81 28.07 7.28
CA GLU A 558 5.33 29.00 8.27
C GLU A 558 4.54 30.32 8.16
N ILE A 559 4.03 30.81 9.28
CA ILE A 559 3.34 32.10 9.40
C ILE A 559 4.13 32.96 10.38
N VAL A 560 4.64 34.10 9.90
CA VAL A 560 5.36 35.09 10.69
C VAL A 560 4.45 36.30 10.89
N ASP A 561 3.88 36.38 12.10
CA ASP A 561 3.07 37.51 12.56
C ASP A 561 4.00 38.63 13.02
N ILE A 562 4.08 39.74 12.28
CA ILE A 562 4.85 40.93 12.67
C ILE A 562 3.88 41.95 13.27
N THR A 563 4.05 42.29 14.55
CA THR A 563 3.28 43.35 15.21
C THR A 563 4.09 44.65 15.19
N LEU A 564 3.58 45.65 14.47
CA LEU A 564 4.23 46.96 14.31
C LEU A 564 4.27 47.76 15.62
N PRO A 565 5.20 48.73 15.78
CA PRO A 565 5.28 49.60 16.93
C PRO A 565 3.97 50.30 17.26
N GLN A 566 3.25 50.90 16.29
CA GLN A 566 1.97 51.55 16.59
C GLN A 566 0.90 50.56 17.08
N ASN A 567 1.00 49.27 16.74
CA ASN A 567 0.08 48.22 17.18
C ASN A 567 0.50 47.64 18.54
N ILE A 568 1.80 47.65 18.87
CA ILE A 568 2.32 47.41 20.23
C ILE A 568 2.07 48.61 21.14
N GLN A 569 2.04 49.83 20.61
CA GLN A 569 1.51 51.05 21.22
C GLN A 569 -0.02 51.11 21.17
N GLY A 570 -0.68 50.18 20.48
CA GLY A 570 -2.09 49.82 20.58
C GLY A 570 -2.33 48.90 21.79
N LEU A 571 -1.61 47.77 21.84
CA LEU A 571 -1.50 46.91 23.02
C LEU A 571 -1.01 47.69 24.24
N ASN A 572 -0.23 48.76 24.06
CA ASN A 572 0.20 49.67 25.12
C ASN A 572 -0.71 50.90 25.32
N SER A 573 -1.55 51.37 24.39
CA SER A 573 -2.72 52.16 24.82
C SER A 573 -3.70 51.29 25.65
N GLN A 574 -3.45 49.97 25.71
CA GLN A 574 -4.00 49.00 26.65
C GLN A 574 -2.99 48.50 27.74
N GLN A 575 -1.71 48.95 27.79
CA GLN A 575 -0.63 48.48 28.71
C GLN A 575 0.47 49.52 29.12
N LYS A 576 0.79 50.58 28.37
CA LYS A 576 1.59 51.79 28.75
C LYS A 576 0.94 52.62 29.87
N TYR A 577 -0.20 52.18 30.42
CA TYR A 577 -0.65 52.65 31.74
C TYR A 577 0.20 52.10 32.90
N THR A 578 1.15 51.18 32.65
CA THR A 578 1.60 50.24 33.69
C THR A 578 3.11 50.11 33.96
N GLN A 579 4.06 50.72 33.21
CA GLN A 579 5.46 50.24 33.35
C GLN A 579 6.70 51.13 33.13
N GLU A 580 6.62 52.45 32.92
CA GLU A 580 7.86 53.24 32.71
C GLU A 580 8.47 53.86 33.99
N ASP A 581 7.71 53.97 35.09
CA ASP A 581 8.15 54.63 36.32
C ASP A 581 8.09 53.68 37.54
N SER A 582 9.05 52.76 37.66
CA SER A 582 9.09 51.75 38.74
C SER A 582 10.40 51.65 39.51
N GLN A 583 10.97 52.80 39.88
CA GLN A 583 11.63 52.94 41.19
C GLN A 583 10.79 53.77 42.19
N ASP A 584 9.59 54.24 41.79
CA ASP A 584 8.65 55.05 42.60
C ASP A 584 7.20 54.46 42.65
N LYS A 585 7.03 53.16 42.33
CA LYS A 585 5.75 52.59 41.86
C LYS A 585 4.61 52.44 42.89
N PHE A 586 3.39 52.41 42.37
CA PHE A 586 2.17 51.94 43.04
C PHE A 586 2.02 50.40 42.85
N GLU A 587 2.31 49.61 43.88
CA GLU A 587 2.59 48.16 43.78
C GLU A 587 1.60 47.29 44.59
N LEU A 588 1.25 46.12 44.06
CA LEU A 588 0.48 45.09 44.76
C LEU A 588 1.40 44.10 45.51
N ILE A 589 1.34 44.12 46.84
CA ILE A 589 2.27 43.38 47.71
C ILE A 589 1.89 41.89 47.75
N ASP A 590 2.89 41.00 47.67
CA ASP A 590 2.72 39.53 47.56
C ASP A 590 2.21 38.81 48.83
N THR A 591 1.68 39.54 49.82
CA THR A 591 1.23 38.98 51.11
C THR A 591 -0.24 38.57 51.13
N GLY A 592 -0.84 38.40 49.94
CA GLY A 592 -2.25 38.06 49.78
C GLY A 592 -2.58 36.64 50.21
N MET A 593 -3.17 36.49 51.40
CA MET A 593 -3.60 35.18 51.91
C MET A 593 -4.79 34.65 51.09
N THR A 594 -4.58 33.54 50.38
CA THR A 594 -5.62 32.83 49.62
C THR A 594 -6.22 31.68 50.43
N THR A 595 -7.55 31.63 50.48
CA THR A 595 -8.34 30.44 50.87
C THR A 595 -9.00 29.84 49.63
N SER A 596 -9.87 28.84 49.79
CA SER A 596 -10.63 28.25 48.69
C SER A 596 -11.73 29.15 48.11
N ASN A 597 -12.14 30.20 48.84
CA ASN A 597 -13.25 31.08 48.45
C ASN A 597 -13.05 32.58 48.78
N THR A 598 -11.91 32.94 49.38
CA THR A 598 -11.54 34.34 49.66
C THR A 598 -10.10 34.62 49.25
N ILE A 599 -9.84 35.84 48.81
CA ILE A 599 -8.51 36.37 48.51
C ILE A 599 -8.41 37.73 49.19
N GLU A 600 -7.39 37.93 50.01
CA GLU A 600 -7.05 39.23 50.58
C GLU A 600 -5.93 39.87 49.75
N VAL A 601 -6.06 41.17 49.48
CA VAL A 601 -5.20 41.93 48.56
C VAL A 601 -4.71 43.20 49.26
N VAL A 602 -3.42 43.51 49.13
CA VAL A 602 -2.74 44.63 49.81
C VAL A 602 -1.89 45.38 48.80
N TRP A 603 -1.85 46.71 48.88
CA TRP A 603 -0.99 47.54 48.03
C TRP A 603 -0.17 48.58 48.80
N ARG A 604 0.97 48.95 48.23
CA ARG A 604 1.81 50.07 48.68
C ARG A 604 1.43 51.31 47.85
N PRO A 605 0.89 52.39 48.45
CA PRO A 605 0.64 53.64 47.73
C PRO A 605 1.96 54.31 47.30
N PRO A 606 1.97 55.12 46.22
CA PRO A 606 3.20 55.76 45.75
C PRO A 606 3.71 56.80 46.76
N ALA A 607 5.04 56.96 46.85
CA ALA A 607 5.66 57.87 47.80
C ALA A 607 5.46 59.36 47.40
N LYS A 608 5.58 59.66 46.11
CA LYS A 608 5.32 60.99 45.54
C LYS A 608 3.79 61.24 45.45
N ASN A 609 3.36 62.46 45.77
CA ASN A 609 1.95 62.92 45.68
C ASN A 609 0.93 62.15 46.56
N LEU A 610 1.35 61.38 47.57
CA LEU A 610 0.47 60.60 48.46
C LEU A 610 -0.71 61.42 49.02
N GLU A 611 -0.45 62.65 49.46
CA GLU A 611 -1.42 63.57 50.06
C GLU A 611 -2.54 64.01 49.10
N ARG A 612 -2.34 63.90 47.79
CA ARG A 612 -3.34 64.27 46.76
C ARG A 612 -4.35 63.16 46.47
N ILE A 613 -4.17 61.96 47.03
CA ILE A 613 -5.05 60.80 46.75
C ILE A 613 -6.36 60.89 47.55
N LYS A 614 -7.48 60.81 46.84
CA LYS A 614 -8.85 60.96 47.38
C LYS A 614 -9.51 59.61 47.69
N SER A 615 -9.30 58.58 46.87
CA SER A 615 -9.83 57.23 47.08
C SER A 615 -9.09 56.20 46.21
N TYR A 616 -9.31 54.91 46.48
CA TYR A 616 -8.88 53.79 45.65
C TYR A 616 -10.08 52.93 45.24
N LYS A 617 -10.07 52.35 44.04
CA LYS A 617 -11.03 51.32 43.57
C LYS A 617 -10.32 49.98 43.35
N LEU A 618 -10.92 48.88 43.80
CA LEU A 618 -10.44 47.53 43.51
C LEU A 618 -11.21 46.91 42.33
N MET A 619 -10.48 46.41 41.35
CA MET A 619 -11.00 45.65 40.20
C MET A 619 -10.57 44.19 40.28
N MET A 620 -11.38 43.31 39.68
CA MET A 620 -11.07 41.90 39.49
C MET A 620 -11.44 41.44 38.09
N ALA A 621 -10.62 40.57 37.50
CA ALA A 621 -10.86 39.91 36.23
C ALA A 621 -10.68 38.39 36.30
N THR A 622 -11.30 37.65 35.39
CA THR A 622 -11.09 36.21 35.18
C THR A 622 -10.09 35.94 34.05
N ASN A 623 -9.56 34.72 33.98
CA ASN A 623 -8.76 34.23 32.84
C ASN A 623 -9.49 34.23 31.49
N THR A 624 -10.81 34.49 31.47
CA THR A 624 -11.64 34.66 30.27
C THR A 624 -11.88 36.13 29.89
N GLY A 625 -11.17 37.08 30.52
CA GLY A 625 -11.19 38.51 30.17
C GLY A 625 -12.37 39.31 30.73
N VAL A 626 -13.25 38.73 31.54
CA VAL A 626 -14.38 39.45 32.15
C VAL A 626 -13.89 40.25 33.37
N VAL A 627 -14.08 41.58 33.35
CA VAL A 627 -13.62 42.51 34.40
C VAL A 627 -14.80 43.11 35.19
N LYS A 628 -14.65 43.31 36.50
CA LYS A 628 -15.67 43.92 37.38
C LYS A 628 -15.05 44.80 38.47
N GLU A 629 -15.67 45.94 38.77
CA GLU A 629 -15.39 46.75 39.96
C GLU A 629 -15.99 46.10 41.22
N ILE A 630 -15.21 46.01 42.30
CA ILE A 630 -15.65 45.40 43.56
C ILE A 630 -16.05 46.46 44.58
N CYS A 631 -15.23 47.50 44.78
CA CYS A 631 -15.44 48.51 45.82
C CYS A 631 -14.54 49.74 45.66
N GLU A 632 -14.92 50.84 46.33
CA GLU A 632 -14.14 52.08 46.45
C GLU A 632 -13.92 52.46 47.93
N GLY A 633 -12.75 52.99 48.29
CA GLY A 633 -12.45 53.53 49.62
C GLY A 633 -11.01 54.03 49.77
N LYS A 634 -10.68 54.70 50.89
CA LYS A 634 -9.30 55.20 51.16
C LYS A 634 -8.31 54.16 51.69
N TYR A 635 -8.73 52.91 51.84
CA TYR A 635 -7.91 51.83 52.41
C TYR A 635 -6.85 51.31 51.43
N THR A 636 -5.86 50.56 51.94
CA THR A 636 -4.78 49.92 51.15
C THR A 636 -4.75 48.40 51.29
N ARG A 637 -5.79 47.83 51.91
CA ARG A 637 -5.99 46.39 52.16
C ARG A 637 -7.47 46.08 52.00
N PHE A 638 -7.79 45.07 51.20
CA PHE A 638 -9.16 44.67 50.86
C PHE A 638 -9.29 43.16 50.85
N LYS A 639 -10.48 42.65 51.21
CA LYS A 639 -10.78 41.23 51.27
C LYS A 639 -11.97 40.89 50.39
N VAL A 640 -11.75 40.04 49.39
CA VAL A 640 -12.76 39.61 48.43
C VAL A 640 -13.22 38.20 48.80
N MET A 641 -14.54 37.97 48.79
CA MET A 641 -15.17 36.73 49.26
C MET A 641 -16.20 36.23 48.25
N GLY A 642 -16.50 34.92 48.27
CA GLY A 642 -17.45 34.29 47.35
C GLY A 642 -16.85 33.88 46.01
N LEU A 643 -15.52 33.68 45.98
CA LEU A 643 -14.79 33.24 44.79
C LEU A 643 -14.88 31.71 44.62
N ARG A 644 -14.70 31.22 43.39
CA ARG A 644 -14.71 29.78 43.08
C ARG A 644 -13.34 29.15 43.41
N PRO A 645 -13.27 27.93 43.97
CA PRO A 645 -11.99 27.22 44.21
C PRO A 645 -11.17 26.96 42.94
N ASN A 646 -9.86 26.73 43.10
CA ASN A 646 -8.86 26.49 42.03
C ASN A 646 -8.98 27.39 40.78
N THR A 647 -9.51 28.60 40.94
CA THR A 647 -9.79 29.53 39.84
C THR A 647 -8.82 30.71 39.92
N GLN A 648 -8.28 31.11 38.76
CA GLN A 648 -7.33 32.21 38.66
C GLN A 648 -8.06 33.53 38.45
N TYR A 649 -7.85 34.46 39.38
CA TYR A 649 -8.41 35.80 39.41
C TYR A 649 -7.29 36.83 39.35
N ILE A 650 -7.43 37.83 38.49
CA ILE A 650 -6.47 38.92 38.32
C ILE A 650 -7.02 40.15 39.03
N PHE A 651 -6.25 40.78 39.91
CA PHE A 651 -6.66 41.98 40.64
C PHE A 651 -5.75 43.16 40.28
N CYS A 652 -6.34 44.35 40.14
CA CYS A 652 -5.62 45.61 40.00
C CYS A 652 -6.40 46.74 40.69
N VAL A 653 -5.70 47.84 40.98
CA VAL A 653 -6.19 48.91 41.85
C VAL A 653 -6.08 50.25 41.13
N LYS A 654 -7.14 51.07 41.19
CA LYS A 654 -7.12 52.45 40.72
C LYS A 654 -6.93 53.39 41.90
N ALA A 655 -5.93 54.27 41.89
CA ALA A 655 -5.86 55.43 42.76
C ALA A 655 -6.52 56.63 42.07
N LEU A 656 -7.39 57.35 42.77
CA LEU A 656 -8.09 58.54 42.28
C LEU A 656 -7.61 59.78 43.04
N PHE A 657 -7.16 60.81 42.33
CA PHE A 657 -6.66 62.06 42.92
C PHE A 657 -7.76 63.09 43.11
N GLY A 658 -7.51 64.09 43.96
CA GLY A 658 -8.48 65.17 44.27
C GLY A 658 -8.91 66.02 43.06
N ASP A 659 -8.05 66.11 42.04
CA ASP A 659 -8.25 66.81 40.76
C ASP A 659 -8.97 65.98 39.69
N GLY A 660 -9.32 64.71 39.98
CA GLY A 660 -9.97 63.80 39.04
C GLY A 660 -9.02 62.98 38.16
N SER A 661 -7.71 63.24 38.21
CA SER A 661 -6.71 62.35 37.59
C SER A 661 -6.62 61.00 38.33
N PHE A 662 -5.97 60.01 37.72
CA PHE A 662 -5.85 58.68 38.31
C PHE A 662 -4.60 57.91 37.88
N LEU A 663 -4.20 56.94 38.71
CA LEU A 663 -3.09 56.01 38.49
C LEU A 663 -3.57 54.56 38.72
N TRP A 664 -3.03 53.59 38.00
CA TRP A 664 -3.31 52.17 38.21
C TRP A 664 -2.12 51.46 38.86
N SER A 665 -2.39 50.43 39.67
CA SER A 665 -1.37 49.49 40.13
C SER A 665 -1.07 48.46 39.04
N ASP A 666 0.10 47.82 39.13
CA ASP A 666 0.31 46.54 38.44
C ASP A 666 -0.82 45.55 38.77
N SER A 667 -1.22 44.78 37.77
CA SER A 667 -2.21 43.71 37.92
C SER A 667 -1.55 42.40 38.33
N LYS A 668 -2.07 41.71 39.34
CA LYS A 668 -1.50 40.45 39.85
C LYS A 668 -2.52 39.33 39.86
N SER A 669 -2.14 38.15 39.37
CA SER A 669 -3.01 36.98 39.37
C SER A 669 -2.81 36.15 40.64
N PHE A 670 -3.90 35.88 41.35
CA PHE A 670 -3.95 34.96 42.48
C PHE A 670 -4.85 33.78 42.11
N ARG A 671 -4.55 32.61 42.65
CA ARG A 671 -5.38 31.41 42.53
C ARG A 671 -5.98 31.08 43.90
N THR A 672 -7.29 30.91 43.96
CA THR A 672 -7.96 30.31 45.13
C THR A 672 -7.44 28.89 45.32
N LYS A 673 -7.35 28.45 46.58
CA LYS A 673 -6.95 27.07 46.90
C LYS A 673 -8.06 26.06 46.59
#